data_AF-A0A7C9PVY2-F1
#
_entry.id   AF-A0A7C9PVY2-F1
#
_cell.length_a   1.000
_cell.length_b   1.000
_cell.length_c   1.000
_cell.angle_alpha   90.00
_cell.angle_beta   90.00
_cell.angle_gamma   90.00
#
_symmetry.space_group_name_H-M   'P 1'
#
loop_
_entity.id
_entity.type
_entity.pdbx_description
1 polymer ?
#
loop_
_entity_poly.entity_id
_entity_poly.type
_entity_poly.pdbx_seq_one_letter_code
_entity_poly.pdbx_strand_id
1 'polypeptide(L)'
;MTDTYVIHPAIGVARVGNHDDEFFLAPNEIGGLPINCDANGNETGGAVSEFKVGGKIKRQGQKFRVYKYDDTGNATEVDLSDSTQVESVTWTVRLANKKAVWYEYSELLGNLLLGENNSYQNQNVPRRNDDVSDRQTLIIDSGEVQITGTEAQKELNDQVPGSHFPNPDEFDFPGKPDDNYGTLFTKIGDLKTDSQGNLIVLGGHGDSWGLTELEGYGGGNYWFDDISDGSVTCEFTPVGGTAQKLQAWVIVGPPDFAPEISNISSWDDTAFDVAVREFDLVPEMYLKGQRPLGFLGIPGWNPDFMASYERDILPIINRISGYHWVANVQSMIAFSSNIFDFSDPSDDNKPNRQKYFSYFRQPESKEVVANGNPPPPYSAPSVQTNLFSGQTNGSQPYTGIPLMPLNSGSNSVSEANIKKFLTLTETQYFLLYQWSEGKFYKGETPTDNHGNVVAEYPLCPEDSASIGNVVGLPQCPGIEVTWTTQNQAIYEVNQIGQSNKSQIEIKQAVVSGSLGDENRDECATTYQSCEPGDLTKRMAIPWQADFYNCTYQLVNYTDPDTNKVEEGGESVPLRPNYFAYWWPPQAPWDVLNGLNLIANQHEHRAATIEKDSYDNEKAGWQMNYFRGINSYSQMVNLGWASLAFIRNVGEDEQIGENGPKSSELFPYFVETERNYDEFQYHKFAIKFPGMEEEVEFIVTDLEPVERKIEVEKGLINEKLKNVENLMRPVTVAGLNKLIPIVHEDPGISYVKSELEQMEPETLIQLAQEYRDKLQKRLKAVQSFRKIKVTRKLGEVPRSGRRIRF
;
A
#
# COMPACT_ATOMS: atom_id res chain seq x y z
N MET A 1 15.79 23.87 29.28
CA MET A 1 15.26 22.67 28.64
C MET A 1 14.00 23.12 27.95
N THR A 2 14.03 23.15 26.62
CA THR A 2 12.87 23.50 25.79
C THR A 2 12.34 22.19 25.25
N ASP A 3 11.34 21.65 25.93
CA ASP A 3 10.64 20.45 25.49
C ASP A 3 10.15 20.63 24.05
N THR A 4 10.43 19.64 23.19
CA THR A 4 9.95 19.64 21.80
C THR A 4 8.87 18.58 21.66
N TYR A 5 7.76 18.94 21.02
CA TYR A 5 6.64 18.04 20.77
C TYR A 5 6.51 17.77 19.28
N VAL A 6 6.22 16.53 18.92
CA VAL A 6 6.07 16.08 17.53
C VAL A 6 4.95 15.04 17.43
N ILE A 7 4.44 14.81 16.21
CA ILE A 7 3.47 13.74 15.93
C ILE A 7 4.23 12.52 15.42
N HIS A 8 3.88 11.33 15.92
CA HIS A 8 4.27 10.06 15.33
C HIS A 8 3.06 9.21 14.92
N PRO A 9 3.13 8.51 13.76
CA PRO A 9 4.21 8.64 12.77
C PRO A 9 4.12 9.98 12.03
N ALA A 10 5.24 10.47 11.51
CA ALA A 10 5.30 11.64 10.62
C ALA A 10 4.50 11.42 9.32
N ILE A 11 4.48 10.18 8.82
CA ILE A 11 3.77 9.78 7.60
C ILE A 11 2.97 8.50 7.89
N GLY A 12 1.68 8.65 8.15
CA GLY A 12 0.78 7.55 8.45
C GLY A 12 0.32 6.72 7.25
N VAL A 13 -0.03 5.45 7.51
CA VAL A 13 -0.56 4.53 6.50
C VAL A 13 -1.85 3.87 7.01
N ALA A 14 -2.97 4.32 6.45
CA ALA A 14 -4.27 3.66 6.58
C ALA A 14 -4.54 2.78 5.36
N ARG A 15 -5.46 1.81 5.48
CA ARG A 15 -5.83 0.92 4.36
C ARG A 15 -7.33 0.72 4.29
N VAL A 16 -7.84 0.68 3.06
CA VAL A 16 -9.28 0.46 2.80
C VAL A 16 -9.73 -0.94 3.23
N GLY A 17 -11.01 -1.08 3.51
CA GLY A 17 -11.65 -2.33 3.93
C GLY A 17 -13.16 -2.19 3.85
N ASN A 18 -13.85 -3.20 3.33
CA ASN A 18 -15.28 -3.13 3.04
C ASN A 18 -16.18 -3.52 4.22
N HIS A 19 -15.63 -3.74 5.42
CA HIS A 19 -16.40 -3.85 6.63
C HIS A 19 -16.84 -2.46 7.11
N ASP A 20 -18.11 -2.35 7.51
CA ASP A 20 -18.76 -1.06 7.78
C ASP A 20 -18.12 -0.36 9.01
N ASP A 21 -17.93 -1.10 10.11
CA ASP A 21 -17.52 -0.48 11.40
C ASP A 21 -16.24 -1.05 12.03
N GLU A 22 -15.99 -2.37 11.95
CA GLU A 22 -14.78 -2.98 12.52
C GLU A 22 -13.49 -2.60 11.77
N PHE A 23 -12.44 -2.37 12.56
CA PHE A 23 -11.12 -1.99 12.10
C PHE A 23 -10.04 -2.52 13.06
N PHE A 24 -8.79 -2.44 12.63
CA PHE A 24 -7.61 -2.65 13.46
C PHE A 24 -6.64 -1.47 13.26
N LEU A 25 -5.66 -1.31 14.15
CA LEU A 25 -4.67 -0.24 14.04
C LEU A 25 -3.47 -0.68 13.20
N ALA A 26 -2.83 0.27 12.53
CA ALA A 26 -1.59 0.07 11.81
C ALA A 26 -0.49 -0.57 12.68
N PRO A 27 0.42 -1.35 12.09
CA PRO A 27 1.51 -2.00 12.82
C PRO A 27 2.51 -0.98 13.41
N ASN A 28 3.22 -1.39 14.46
CA ASN A 28 4.30 -0.63 15.09
C ASN A 28 5.70 -1.07 14.64
N GLU A 29 5.81 -1.94 13.64
CA GLU A 29 7.08 -2.38 13.06
C GLU A 29 6.95 -2.75 11.58
N ILE A 30 8.09 -2.80 10.87
CA ILE A 30 8.15 -3.23 9.47
C ILE A 30 7.99 -4.75 9.40
N GLY A 31 7.06 -5.23 8.56
CA GLY A 31 6.68 -6.65 8.53
C GLY A 31 5.87 -7.06 9.76
N GLY A 32 5.39 -6.09 10.54
CA GLY A 32 4.56 -6.33 11.71
C GLY A 32 3.11 -6.55 11.35
N LEU A 33 2.42 -7.30 12.19
CA LEU A 33 0.98 -7.41 12.09
C LEU A 33 0.28 -6.15 12.60
N PRO A 34 -0.89 -5.82 12.03
CA PRO A 34 -1.74 -4.78 12.61
C PRO A 34 -2.16 -5.16 14.05
N ILE A 35 -2.60 -4.15 14.80
CA ILE A 35 -2.85 -4.26 16.24
C ILE A 35 -4.36 -4.27 16.50
N ASN A 36 -4.82 -5.20 17.35
CA ASN A 36 -6.23 -5.22 17.75
C ASN A 36 -6.58 -3.99 18.60
N CYS A 37 -7.78 -3.47 18.37
CA CYS A 37 -8.34 -2.38 19.13
C CYS A 37 -9.84 -2.58 19.39
N ASP A 38 -10.36 -1.83 20.36
CA ASP A 38 -11.80 -1.70 20.55
C ASP A 38 -12.43 -0.74 19.51
N ALA A 39 -13.74 -0.51 19.62
CA ALA A 39 -14.48 0.36 18.70
C ALA A 39 -14.05 1.84 18.71
N ASN A 40 -13.34 2.26 19.76
CA ASN A 40 -12.82 3.62 19.94
C ASN A 40 -11.34 3.74 19.52
N GLY A 41 -10.70 2.62 19.15
CA GLY A 41 -9.29 2.61 18.76
C GLY A 41 -8.34 2.52 19.95
N ASN A 42 -8.81 2.09 21.12
CA ASN A 42 -7.92 1.74 22.23
C ASN A 42 -7.29 0.38 21.95
N GLU A 43 -5.97 0.28 22.08
CA GLU A 43 -5.24 -0.97 21.89
C GLU A 43 -5.65 -2.00 22.95
N THR A 44 -6.13 -3.16 22.51
CA THR A 44 -6.54 -4.24 23.43
C THR A 44 -5.42 -5.25 23.67
N GLY A 45 -4.26 -5.05 23.05
CA GLY A 45 -3.13 -5.96 23.05
C GLY A 45 -3.28 -7.13 22.07
N GLY A 46 -2.15 -7.74 21.72
CA GLY A 46 -2.06 -8.85 20.77
C GLY A 46 -2.14 -8.42 19.30
N ALA A 47 -1.48 -9.18 18.44
CA ALA A 47 -1.56 -9.01 16.99
C ALA A 47 -2.95 -9.41 16.46
N VAL A 48 -3.36 -8.82 15.33
CA VAL A 48 -4.59 -9.21 14.63
C VAL A 48 -4.58 -10.70 14.30
N SER A 49 -5.65 -11.38 14.73
CA SER A 49 -5.92 -12.79 14.42
C SER A 49 -6.92 -12.97 13.27
N GLU A 50 -7.73 -11.95 12.99
CA GLU A 50 -8.76 -11.97 11.95
C GLU A 50 -8.79 -10.63 11.20
N PHE A 51 -8.51 -10.66 9.91
CA PHE A 51 -8.61 -9.49 9.03
C PHE A 51 -10.03 -9.28 8.51
N LYS A 52 -10.89 -10.29 8.56
CA LYS A 52 -12.23 -10.26 8.03
C LYS A 52 -13.29 -10.66 9.04
N VAL A 53 -14.45 -10.04 8.93
CA VAL A 53 -15.68 -10.44 9.63
C VAL A 53 -16.79 -10.64 8.60
N GLY A 54 -17.41 -11.81 8.63
CA GLY A 54 -18.45 -12.18 7.65
C GLY A 54 -17.97 -12.15 6.20
N GLY A 55 -16.67 -12.34 5.95
CA GLY A 55 -16.05 -12.28 4.63
C GLY A 55 -15.75 -10.86 4.13
N LYS A 56 -15.97 -9.81 4.95
CA LYS A 56 -15.60 -8.42 4.65
C LYS A 56 -14.31 -8.06 5.38
N ILE A 57 -13.44 -7.32 4.72
CA ILE A 57 -12.15 -6.85 5.22
C ILE A 57 -12.34 -5.69 6.19
N LYS A 58 -11.79 -5.81 7.41
CA LYS A 58 -11.67 -4.72 8.38
C LYS A 58 -10.73 -3.65 7.84
N ARG A 59 -11.02 -2.37 8.10
CA ARG A 59 -10.13 -1.26 7.73
C ARG A 59 -8.87 -1.26 8.60
N GLN A 60 -7.76 -0.77 8.06
CA GLN A 60 -6.58 -0.42 8.87
C GLN A 60 -6.61 1.07 9.19
N GLY A 61 -6.70 1.41 10.48
CA GLY A 61 -6.62 2.79 10.97
C GLY A 61 -5.21 3.17 11.37
N GLN A 62 -4.73 4.33 10.93
CA GLN A 62 -3.49 4.88 11.44
C GLN A 62 -3.76 5.66 12.74
N LYS A 63 -3.13 5.25 13.84
CA LYS A 63 -3.10 6.01 15.08
C LYS A 63 -1.94 7.01 15.07
N PHE A 64 -2.23 8.27 15.38
CA PHE A 64 -1.29 9.38 15.53
C PHE A 64 -1.26 9.82 16.99
N ARG A 65 -0.05 9.94 17.53
CA ARG A 65 0.22 10.29 18.93
C ARG A 65 1.11 11.51 18.99
N VAL A 66 0.99 12.30 20.05
CA VAL A 66 1.93 13.39 20.33
C VAL A 66 2.99 12.87 21.28
N TYR A 67 4.25 13.05 20.92
CA TYR A 67 5.39 12.71 21.77
C TYR A 67 6.14 13.96 22.20
N LYS A 68 6.62 13.92 23.44
CA LYS A 68 7.53 14.87 24.03
C LYS A 68 8.95 14.31 23.95
N TYR A 69 9.88 15.09 23.41
CA TYR A 69 11.30 14.78 23.40
C TYR A 69 12.07 15.66 24.38
N ASP A 70 12.98 15.04 25.13
CA ASP A 70 13.98 15.74 25.92
C ASP A 70 15.23 16.10 25.09
N ASP A 71 16.12 16.92 25.67
CA ASP A 71 17.36 17.36 25.01
C ASP A 71 18.32 16.19 24.70
N THR A 72 18.08 14.98 25.24
CA THR A 72 18.86 13.76 24.98
C THR A 72 18.24 12.85 23.91
N GLY A 73 17.05 13.18 23.41
CA GLY A 73 16.35 12.42 22.38
C GLY A 73 15.44 11.31 22.90
N ASN A 74 15.18 11.24 24.23
CA ASN A 74 14.21 10.29 24.75
C ASN A 74 12.79 10.79 24.46
N ALA A 75 11.98 9.94 23.85
CA ALA A 75 10.58 10.20 23.57
C ALA A 75 9.70 9.73 24.74
N THR A 76 8.64 10.48 25.04
CA THR A 76 7.55 10.05 25.93
C THR A 76 6.23 10.44 25.30
N GLU A 77 5.31 9.48 25.14
CA GLU A 77 3.95 9.75 24.66
C GLU A 77 3.23 10.68 25.65
N VAL A 78 2.55 11.70 25.13
CA VAL A 78 1.74 12.63 25.91
C VAL A 78 0.32 12.09 26.00
N ASP A 79 -0.19 11.89 27.22
CA ASP A 79 -1.61 11.62 27.43
C ASP A 79 -2.41 12.91 27.18
N LEU A 80 -3.10 12.98 26.03
CA LEU A 80 -3.82 14.18 25.61
C LEU A 80 -5.12 14.38 26.39
N SER A 81 -5.56 13.40 27.18
CA SER A 81 -6.70 13.50 28.08
C SER A 81 -6.33 14.10 29.45
N ASP A 82 -5.04 14.10 29.80
CA ASP A 82 -4.56 14.59 31.09
C ASP A 82 -4.49 16.12 31.11
N SER A 83 -5.50 16.74 31.72
CA SER A 83 -5.57 18.20 31.93
C SER A 83 -4.42 18.81 32.75
N THR A 84 -3.59 17.99 33.40
CA THR A 84 -2.37 18.45 34.08
C THR A 84 -1.18 18.56 33.13
N GLN A 85 -1.24 17.91 31.97
CA GLN A 85 -0.22 17.94 30.92
C GLN A 85 -0.64 18.81 29.73
N VAL A 86 -1.92 18.80 29.36
CA VAL A 86 -2.44 19.44 28.14
C VAL A 86 -3.55 20.45 28.47
N GLU A 87 -3.40 21.69 27.99
CA GLU A 87 -4.41 22.75 28.11
C GLU A 87 -5.43 22.65 26.97
N SER A 88 -4.97 22.39 25.74
CA SER A 88 -5.84 22.19 24.59
C SER A 88 -5.19 21.31 23.51
N VAL A 89 -6.04 20.54 22.83
CA VAL A 89 -5.66 19.71 21.68
C VAL A 89 -6.79 19.71 20.67
N THR A 90 -6.49 19.95 19.40
CA THR A 90 -7.44 19.83 18.29
C THR A 90 -6.73 19.27 17.07
N TRP A 91 -7.20 18.12 16.61
CA TRP A 91 -6.73 17.49 15.39
C TRP A 91 -7.51 18.05 14.20
N THR A 92 -6.84 18.34 13.10
CA THR A 92 -7.44 18.72 11.83
C THR A 92 -6.90 17.83 10.72
N VAL A 93 -7.79 17.18 9.97
CA VAL A 93 -7.44 16.31 8.85
C VAL A 93 -8.17 16.78 7.59
N ARG A 94 -7.47 16.74 6.45
CA ARG A 94 -8.05 16.95 5.13
C ARG A 94 -7.48 15.94 4.16
N LEU A 95 -8.33 15.04 3.67
CA LEU A 95 -7.97 14.03 2.68
C LEU A 95 -8.54 14.40 1.32
N ALA A 96 -7.83 14.06 0.26
CA ALA A 96 -8.34 14.20 -1.08
C ALA A 96 -7.87 13.09 -2.01
N ASN A 97 -8.58 12.93 -3.12
CA ASN A 97 -8.22 12.11 -4.26
C ASN A 97 -8.16 12.99 -5.51
N LYS A 98 -6.97 13.15 -6.06
CA LYS A 98 -6.73 13.91 -7.28
C LYS A 98 -6.48 13.02 -8.51
N LYS A 99 -6.75 11.72 -8.44
CA LYS A 99 -6.44 10.79 -9.53
C LYS A 99 -7.19 11.12 -10.83
N ALA A 100 -8.47 11.45 -10.75
CA ALA A 100 -9.30 11.74 -11.92
C ALA A 100 -8.93 13.06 -12.61
N VAL A 101 -8.37 14.02 -11.87
CA VAL A 101 -7.91 15.32 -12.39
C VAL A 101 -6.46 15.30 -12.87
N TRP A 102 -5.74 14.18 -12.76
CA TRP A 102 -4.32 14.12 -13.10
C TRP A 102 -4.06 13.59 -14.52
N TYR A 103 -2.79 13.39 -14.85
CA TYR A 103 -2.33 12.78 -16.08
C TYR A 103 -2.63 11.27 -16.14
N GLU A 104 -2.73 10.73 -17.36
CA GLU A 104 -2.71 9.29 -17.57
C GLU A 104 -1.38 8.71 -17.09
N TYR A 105 -1.42 7.52 -16.49
CA TYR A 105 -0.20 6.88 -16.05
C TYR A 105 0.64 6.43 -17.25
N SER A 106 1.87 6.96 -17.36
CA SER A 106 2.78 6.74 -18.48
C SER A 106 4.18 6.34 -17.99
N GLU A 107 4.25 5.29 -17.17
CA GLU A 107 5.47 4.76 -16.54
C GLU A 107 6.34 5.84 -15.87
N LEU A 108 7.42 6.24 -16.54
CA LEU A 108 8.39 7.22 -16.03
C LEU A 108 8.28 8.58 -16.73
N LEU A 109 7.38 8.77 -17.71
CA LEU A 109 7.08 10.10 -18.23
C LEU A 109 6.42 10.94 -17.13
N GLY A 110 6.83 12.20 -17.02
CA GLY A 110 6.46 13.10 -15.91
C GLY A 110 7.43 13.04 -14.72
N ASN A 111 8.30 12.05 -14.63
CA ASN A 111 9.27 11.95 -13.53
C ASN A 111 10.40 12.99 -13.69
N LEU A 112 10.32 14.06 -12.90
CA LEU A 112 11.28 15.17 -12.93
C LEU A 112 12.67 14.83 -12.38
N LEU A 113 12.86 13.65 -11.76
CA LEU A 113 14.19 13.14 -11.46
C LEU A 113 15.00 12.81 -12.72
N LEU A 114 14.31 12.60 -13.85
CA LEU A 114 14.93 12.42 -15.17
C LEU A 114 15.12 13.76 -15.93
N GLY A 115 14.90 14.88 -15.24
CA GLY A 115 15.07 16.24 -15.76
C GLY A 115 13.80 16.87 -16.31
N GLU A 116 13.82 18.20 -16.46
CA GLU A 116 12.65 19.00 -16.86
C GLU A 116 12.10 18.62 -18.25
N ASN A 117 12.97 18.15 -19.17
CA ASN A 117 12.52 17.66 -20.47
C ASN A 117 11.57 16.47 -20.35
N ASN A 118 11.60 15.72 -19.24
CA ASN A 118 10.72 14.59 -18.97
C ASN A 118 9.42 15.01 -18.23
N SER A 119 9.14 16.30 -18.05
CA SER A 119 7.87 16.76 -17.47
C SER A 119 6.66 16.29 -18.29
N TYR A 120 5.49 16.18 -17.66
CA TYR A 120 4.26 15.73 -18.32
C TYR A 120 3.95 16.57 -19.57
N GLN A 121 4.11 17.90 -19.47
CA GLN A 121 3.86 18.84 -20.56
C GLN A 121 4.86 18.65 -21.70
N ASN A 122 6.16 18.53 -21.40
CA ASN A 122 7.19 18.37 -22.44
C ASN A 122 7.09 17.02 -23.16
N GLN A 123 6.58 16.00 -22.46
CA GLN A 123 6.33 14.67 -23.02
C GLN A 123 4.94 14.52 -23.65
N ASN A 124 4.12 15.57 -23.62
CA ASN A 124 2.73 15.57 -24.13
C ASN A 124 1.90 14.42 -23.56
N VAL A 125 2.06 14.13 -22.26
CA VAL A 125 1.27 13.09 -21.59
C VAL A 125 -0.18 13.55 -21.53
N PRO A 126 -1.15 12.73 -21.98
CA PRO A 126 -2.56 13.08 -21.92
C PRO A 126 -3.04 13.25 -20.48
N ARG A 127 -4.01 14.16 -20.27
CA ARG A 127 -4.75 14.24 -19.01
C ARG A 127 -5.87 13.21 -19.01
N ARG A 128 -6.14 12.61 -17.84
CA ARG A 128 -7.42 11.92 -17.61
C ARG A 128 -8.53 12.95 -17.70
N ASN A 129 -9.69 12.60 -18.27
CA ASN A 129 -10.86 13.48 -18.39
C ASN A 129 -10.54 14.82 -19.07
N ASP A 130 -9.71 14.80 -20.12
CA ASP A 130 -9.24 16.02 -20.81
C ASP A 130 -10.38 16.85 -21.44
N ASP A 131 -11.53 16.22 -21.68
CA ASP A 131 -12.75 16.86 -22.17
C ASP A 131 -13.56 17.60 -21.10
N VAL A 132 -13.25 17.41 -19.81
CA VAL A 132 -13.91 18.12 -18.71
C VAL A 132 -13.32 19.51 -18.54
N SER A 133 -14.12 20.54 -18.81
CA SER A 133 -13.68 21.94 -18.73
C SER A 133 -13.51 22.46 -17.29
N ASP A 134 -14.45 22.13 -16.40
CA ASP A 134 -14.31 22.46 -14.97
C ASP A 134 -13.66 21.29 -14.24
N ARG A 135 -12.33 21.26 -14.27
CA ARG A 135 -11.51 20.16 -13.76
C ARG A 135 -11.57 19.99 -12.25
N GLN A 136 -11.95 21.03 -11.50
CA GLN A 136 -12.11 20.94 -10.05
C GLN A 136 -13.22 19.96 -9.67
N THR A 137 -14.23 19.78 -10.53
CA THR A 137 -15.29 18.79 -10.33
C THR A 137 -14.79 17.34 -10.27
N LEU A 138 -13.57 17.07 -10.75
CA LEU A 138 -12.96 15.75 -10.76
C LEU A 138 -12.23 15.39 -9.46
N ILE A 139 -12.01 16.35 -8.57
CA ILE A 139 -11.29 16.12 -7.31
C ILE A 139 -12.29 15.63 -6.26
N ILE A 140 -11.95 14.58 -5.51
CA ILE A 140 -12.67 14.28 -4.27
C ILE A 140 -11.91 14.98 -3.14
N ASP A 141 -12.59 15.81 -2.36
CA ASP A 141 -12.00 16.58 -1.26
C ASP A 141 -12.90 16.47 -0.03
N SER A 142 -12.37 16.00 1.10
CA SER A 142 -13.14 15.94 2.34
C SER A 142 -13.42 17.32 2.94
N GLY A 143 -12.72 18.37 2.49
CA GLY A 143 -12.58 19.60 3.27
C GLY A 143 -11.81 19.36 4.57
N GLU A 144 -11.66 20.40 5.39
CA GLU A 144 -11.01 20.29 6.70
C GLU A 144 -11.98 19.79 7.76
N VAL A 145 -11.66 18.65 8.38
CA VAL A 145 -12.43 18.09 9.49
C VAL A 145 -11.62 18.20 10.77
N GLN A 146 -12.18 18.93 11.73
CA GLN A 146 -11.61 19.08 13.08
C GLN A 146 -12.22 18.08 14.06
N ILE A 147 -11.42 17.44 14.90
CA ILE A 147 -11.86 16.53 15.96
C ILE A 147 -11.06 16.80 17.25
N THR A 148 -11.74 16.71 18.40
CA THR A 148 -11.17 16.97 19.73
C THR A 148 -11.91 16.15 20.78
N GLY A 149 -11.30 15.99 21.95
CA GLY A 149 -11.81 15.16 23.05
C GLY A 149 -11.44 13.68 22.89
N THR A 150 -11.90 12.88 23.84
CA THR A 150 -11.69 11.43 23.90
C THR A 150 -12.87 10.69 23.29
N GLU A 151 -12.62 9.55 22.66
CA GLU A 151 -13.67 8.67 22.09
C GLU A 151 -14.64 9.39 21.15
N ALA A 152 -14.14 10.43 20.46
CA ALA A 152 -14.91 11.19 19.49
C ALA A 152 -14.89 10.49 18.12
N GLN A 153 -15.89 10.77 17.28
CA GLN A 153 -15.93 10.30 15.90
C GLN A 153 -16.48 11.38 14.95
N LYS A 154 -15.90 11.46 13.75
CA LYS A 154 -16.40 12.27 12.64
C LYS A 154 -16.18 11.57 11.31
N GLU A 155 -17.05 11.84 10.35
CA GLU A 155 -16.89 11.33 8.98
C GLU A 155 -16.22 12.37 8.08
N LEU A 156 -15.42 11.90 7.12
CA LEU A 156 -14.88 12.69 6.00
C LEU A 156 -15.83 12.51 4.80
N ASN A 157 -16.95 13.22 4.81
CA ASN A 157 -18.08 13.03 3.89
C ASN A 157 -18.52 14.31 3.16
N ASP A 158 -19.49 14.17 2.25
CA ASP A 158 -20.07 15.24 1.42
C ASP A 158 -20.91 16.29 2.17
N GLN A 159 -21.05 16.16 3.49
CA GLN A 159 -21.73 17.14 4.34
C GLN A 159 -20.75 18.07 5.07
N VAL A 160 -19.44 17.80 4.98
CA VAL A 160 -18.41 18.65 5.57
C VAL A 160 -18.34 19.98 4.79
N PRO A 161 -18.34 21.15 5.46
CA PRO A 161 -18.17 22.42 4.78
C PRO A 161 -16.89 22.48 3.95
N GLY A 162 -17.02 22.82 2.66
CA GLY A 162 -15.88 22.86 1.74
C GLY A 162 -15.47 21.50 1.16
N SER A 163 -16.19 20.42 1.50
CA SER A 163 -16.04 19.14 0.80
C SER A 163 -16.59 19.20 -0.62
N HIS A 164 -16.06 18.34 -1.48
CA HIS A 164 -16.57 18.10 -2.83
C HIS A 164 -16.45 16.61 -3.16
N PHE A 165 -17.54 16.03 -3.65
CA PHE A 165 -17.63 14.64 -4.08
C PHE A 165 -18.29 14.62 -5.46
N PRO A 166 -17.60 14.15 -6.51
CA PRO A 166 -18.15 14.12 -7.85
C PRO A 166 -19.45 13.31 -7.88
N ASN A 167 -20.47 13.85 -8.54
CA ASN A 167 -21.73 13.16 -8.75
C ASN A 167 -21.88 12.75 -10.23
N PRO A 168 -22.42 11.56 -10.53
CA PRO A 168 -22.78 11.18 -11.90
C PRO A 168 -23.47 12.29 -12.70
N ASP A 169 -24.40 13.03 -12.08
CA ASP A 169 -25.21 14.07 -12.73
C ASP A 169 -24.42 15.33 -13.14
N GLU A 170 -23.19 15.53 -12.64
CA GLU A 170 -22.33 16.67 -12.99
C GLU A 170 -21.70 16.53 -14.38
N PHE A 171 -21.65 15.31 -14.93
CA PHE A 171 -20.99 15.03 -16.20
C PHE A 171 -22.03 14.83 -17.31
N ASP A 172 -21.82 15.47 -18.47
CA ASP A 172 -22.66 15.28 -19.66
C ASP A 172 -21.76 15.08 -20.88
N PHE A 173 -21.79 13.88 -21.46
CA PHE A 173 -21.03 13.54 -22.66
C PHE A 173 -21.80 12.54 -23.54
N PRO A 174 -21.58 12.55 -24.86
CA PRO A 174 -22.28 11.63 -25.78
C PRO A 174 -22.06 10.17 -25.41
N GLY A 175 -23.15 9.43 -25.20
CA GLY A 175 -23.09 8.00 -24.85
C GLY A 175 -22.86 7.72 -23.36
N LYS A 176 -22.93 8.74 -22.50
CA LYS A 176 -23.01 8.55 -21.04
C LYS A 176 -24.15 7.58 -20.70
N PRO A 177 -23.91 6.57 -19.84
CA PRO A 177 -24.96 5.66 -19.38
C PRO A 177 -25.95 6.39 -18.45
N ASP A 178 -27.19 5.90 -18.39
CA ASP A 178 -28.22 6.43 -17.48
C ASP A 178 -27.84 6.25 -15.99
N ASP A 179 -27.08 5.20 -15.67
CA ASP A 179 -26.61 4.85 -14.33
C ASP A 179 -25.08 4.70 -14.31
N ASN A 180 -24.45 4.88 -13.14
CA ASN A 180 -23.02 4.62 -12.95
C ASN A 180 -22.72 3.12 -12.85
N TYR A 181 -21.50 2.75 -13.24
CA TYR A 181 -20.87 1.46 -12.92
C TYR A 181 -20.33 1.47 -11.49
N GLY A 182 -20.23 0.29 -10.86
CA GLY A 182 -19.64 0.15 -9.51
C GLY A 182 -20.51 0.74 -8.38
N THR A 183 -19.87 1.09 -7.26
CA THR A 183 -20.52 1.59 -6.05
C THR A 183 -20.24 3.08 -5.87
N LEU A 184 -21.29 3.91 -5.93
CA LEU A 184 -21.19 5.34 -5.64
C LEU A 184 -21.01 5.54 -4.12
N PHE A 185 -20.06 6.41 -3.75
CA PHE A 185 -19.75 6.73 -2.36
C PHE A 185 -19.79 8.26 -2.14
N THR A 186 -20.06 8.66 -0.90
CA THR A 186 -20.13 10.08 -0.47
C THR A 186 -19.22 10.37 0.72
N LYS A 187 -18.23 9.49 0.94
CA LYS A 187 -17.32 9.50 2.09
C LYS A 187 -16.00 8.84 1.68
N ILE A 188 -14.87 9.39 2.13
CA ILE A 188 -13.52 8.84 1.89
C ILE A 188 -12.78 8.41 3.17
N GLY A 189 -13.42 8.53 4.33
CA GLY A 189 -12.82 8.07 5.58
C GLY A 189 -13.60 8.44 6.84
N ASP A 190 -13.05 8.04 7.98
CA ASP A 190 -13.50 8.36 9.33
C ASP A 190 -12.34 8.86 10.18
N LEU A 191 -12.63 9.80 11.07
CA LEU A 191 -11.75 10.21 12.16
C LEU A 191 -12.32 9.69 13.48
N LYS A 192 -11.45 9.14 14.32
CA LYS A 192 -11.77 8.79 15.71
C LYS A 192 -10.71 9.38 16.64
N THR A 193 -11.04 9.52 17.93
CA THR A 193 -10.03 9.65 18.98
C THR A 193 -10.14 8.51 19.97
N ASP A 194 -9.01 8.02 20.50
CA ASP A 194 -9.02 7.01 21.56
C ASP A 194 -9.36 7.63 22.92
N SER A 195 -9.30 6.82 23.99
CA SER A 195 -9.54 7.28 25.37
C SER A 195 -8.51 8.28 25.89
N GLN A 196 -7.35 8.39 25.23
CA GLN A 196 -6.31 9.38 25.56
C GLN A 196 -6.38 10.60 24.64
N GLY A 197 -7.29 10.66 23.66
CA GLY A 197 -7.40 11.78 22.73
C GLY A 197 -6.43 11.70 21.54
N ASN A 198 -5.72 10.58 21.36
CA ASN A 198 -4.92 10.32 20.16
C ASN A 198 -5.81 10.15 18.95
N LEU A 199 -5.38 10.65 17.79
CA LEU A 199 -6.15 10.58 16.55
C LEU A 199 -6.03 9.21 15.90
N ILE A 200 -7.14 8.65 15.41
CA ILE A 200 -7.15 7.55 14.45
C ILE A 200 -7.76 8.03 13.13
N VAL A 201 -7.04 7.81 12.03
CA VAL A 201 -7.54 8.05 10.67
C VAL A 201 -7.84 6.71 10.00
N LEU A 202 -9.09 6.52 9.60
CA LEU A 202 -9.55 5.39 8.80
C LEU A 202 -9.82 5.85 7.37
N GLY A 203 -9.39 5.05 6.39
CA GLY A 203 -9.67 5.28 4.98
C GLY A 203 -11.09 4.92 4.56
N GLY A 204 -11.31 4.95 3.23
CA GLY A 204 -12.53 4.52 2.58
C GLY A 204 -12.81 3.02 2.71
N HIS A 205 -13.88 2.57 2.05
CA HIS A 205 -14.35 1.18 2.08
C HIS A 205 -13.86 0.32 0.91
N GLY A 206 -13.02 0.89 0.03
CA GLY A 206 -12.54 0.25 -1.19
C GLY A 206 -13.57 0.32 -2.32
N ASP A 207 -14.48 1.29 -2.25
CA ASP A 207 -15.52 1.52 -3.24
C ASP A 207 -14.95 2.25 -4.47
N SER A 208 -15.56 1.97 -5.63
CA SER A 208 -15.19 2.61 -6.89
C SER A 208 -16.38 2.64 -7.82
N TRP A 209 -16.50 3.73 -8.59
CA TRP A 209 -17.56 3.91 -9.58
C TRP A 209 -17.06 4.64 -10.82
N GLY A 210 -17.80 4.53 -11.91
CA GLY A 210 -17.52 5.34 -13.09
C GLY A 210 -18.64 5.40 -14.11
N LEU A 211 -18.47 6.23 -15.14
CA LEU A 211 -19.46 6.47 -16.19
C LEU A 211 -19.06 5.87 -17.55
N THR A 212 -17.95 5.15 -17.59
CA THR A 212 -17.43 4.49 -18.79
C THR A 212 -17.10 3.04 -18.49
N GLU A 213 -16.94 2.24 -19.54
CA GLU A 213 -16.32 0.93 -19.40
C GLU A 213 -14.84 1.08 -19.04
N LEU A 214 -14.26 0.11 -18.33
CA LEU A 214 -12.82 0.16 -18.03
C LEU A 214 -11.99 -0.18 -19.26
N GLU A 215 -11.06 0.71 -19.59
CA GLU A 215 -10.23 0.67 -20.82
C GLU A 215 -8.77 0.23 -20.58
N GLY A 216 -8.48 -0.50 -19.49
CA GLY A 216 -7.13 -1.01 -19.23
C GLY A 216 -6.67 -0.90 -17.78
N TYR A 217 -5.35 -1.00 -17.57
CA TYR A 217 -4.74 -1.02 -16.22
C TYR A 217 -4.60 0.36 -15.58
N GLY A 218 -4.34 1.41 -16.36
CA GLY A 218 -4.13 2.77 -15.86
C GLY A 218 -5.42 3.46 -15.42
N GLY A 219 -6.57 2.85 -15.74
CA GLY A 219 -7.90 3.35 -15.43
C GLY A 219 -8.73 3.70 -16.66
N GLY A 220 -9.87 4.35 -16.42
CA GLY A 220 -10.73 4.94 -17.45
C GLY A 220 -11.11 6.39 -17.13
N ASN A 221 -11.47 7.17 -18.14
CA ASN A 221 -12.09 8.48 -17.92
C ASN A 221 -13.41 8.30 -17.15
N TYR A 222 -13.75 9.27 -16.32
CA TYR A 222 -14.93 9.32 -15.47
C TYR A 222 -15.03 8.17 -14.48
N TRP A 223 -13.89 7.64 -14.04
CA TRP A 223 -13.79 6.73 -12.90
C TRP A 223 -13.31 7.45 -11.66
N PHE A 224 -13.72 6.95 -10.50
CA PHE A 224 -13.39 7.46 -9.17
C PHE A 224 -13.24 6.29 -8.20
N ASP A 225 -12.30 6.41 -7.25
CA ASP A 225 -12.13 5.49 -6.13
C ASP A 225 -11.95 6.26 -4.81
N ASP A 226 -12.10 5.57 -3.69
CA ASP A 226 -12.05 6.17 -2.35
C ASP A 226 -10.66 6.10 -1.68
N ILE A 227 -9.63 5.85 -2.47
CA ILE A 227 -8.23 6.07 -2.08
C ILE A 227 -8.01 7.56 -1.83
N SER A 228 -7.14 7.93 -0.90
CA SER A 228 -6.84 9.34 -0.63
C SER A 228 -5.51 9.51 0.09
N ASP A 229 -5.03 10.74 0.13
CA ASP A 229 -3.96 11.16 1.03
C ASP A 229 -4.16 12.61 1.46
N GLY A 230 -3.51 13.02 2.54
CA GLY A 230 -3.55 14.41 2.95
C GLY A 230 -2.96 14.75 4.30
N SER A 231 -3.14 16.01 4.68
CA SER A 231 -2.53 16.61 5.85
C SER A 231 -3.24 16.19 7.14
N VAL A 232 -2.43 15.88 8.15
CA VAL A 232 -2.82 15.78 9.55
C VAL A 232 -2.11 16.90 10.31
N THR A 233 -2.86 17.72 11.04
CA THR A 233 -2.29 18.77 11.89
C THR A 233 -2.89 18.73 13.27
N CYS A 234 -2.12 19.13 14.27
CA CYS A 234 -2.57 19.19 15.66
C CYS A 234 -2.25 20.58 16.24
N GLU A 235 -3.29 21.32 16.58
CA GLU A 235 -3.16 22.53 17.41
C GLU A 235 -3.09 22.09 18.87
N PHE A 236 -1.90 22.20 19.46
CA PHE A 236 -1.56 21.62 20.76
C PHE A 236 -1.01 22.69 21.70
N THR A 237 -1.53 22.76 22.93
CA THR A 237 -1.00 23.64 23.97
C THR A 237 -0.68 22.81 25.23
N PRO A 238 0.60 22.62 25.58
CA PRO A 238 0.96 21.98 26.83
C PRO A 238 0.75 22.95 28.01
N VAL A 239 0.42 22.41 29.19
CA VAL A 239 0.21 23.22 30.39
C VAL A 239 1.47 24.02 30.74
N GLY A 240 1.32 25.34 30.85
CA GLY A 240 2.43 26.27 31.14
C GLY A 240 3.37 26.52 29.97
N GLY A 241 3.09 25.98 28.78
CA GLY A 241 3.81 26.26 27.54
C GLY A 241 3.06 27.21 26.61
N THR A 242 3.45 27.22 25.34
CA THR A 242 2.80 28.02 24.29
C THR A 242 2.08 27.13 23.30
N ALA A 243 1.04 27.63 22.65
CA ALA A 243 0.37 26.92 21.56
C ALA A 243 1.36 26.60 20.42
N GLN A 244 1.27 25.38 19.89
CA GLN A 244 2.10 24.82 18.83
C GLN A 244 1.21 24.22 17.76
N LYS A 245 1.68 24.23 16.51
CA LYS A 245 1.05 23.53 15.39
C LYS A 245 1.96 22.40 14.95
N LEU A 246 1.59 21.18 15.31
CA LEU A 246 2.28 19.96 14.90
C LEU A 246 1.71 19.46 13.57
N GLN A 247 2.51 18.76 12.77
CA GLN A 247 2.13 18.30 11.44
C GLN A 247 2.55 16.85 11.20
N ALA A 248 1.77 16.16 10.39
CA ALA A 248 2.03 14.84 9.84
C ALA A 248 1.24 14.67 8.54
N TRP A 249 1.48 13.58 7.81
CA TRP A 249 0.72 13.22 6.62
C TRP A 249 0.07 11.85 6.81
N VAL A 250 -0.95 11.54 6.02
CA VAL A 250 -1.52 10.18 5.95
C VAL A 250 -1.80 9.81 4.50
N ILE A 251 -1.49 8.58 4.14
CA ILE A 251 -1.95 7.94 2.90
C ILE A 251 -2.96 6.84 3.22
N VAL A 252 -3.91 6.62 2.31
CA VAL A 252 -4.85 5.50 2.34
C VAL A 252 -4.52 4.59 1.16
N GLY A 253 -4.00 3.39 1.43
CA GLY A 253 -3.67 2.39 0.42
C GLY A 253 -4.71 1.28 0.26
N PRO A 254 -4.54 0.39 -0.74
CA PRO A 254 -5.20 -0.91 -0.77
C PRO A 254 -4.93 -1.75 0.50
N PRO A 255 -5.67 -2.84 0.77
CA PRO A 255 -5.33 -3.78 1.83
C PRO A 255 -3.92 -4.36 1.62
N ASP A 256 -3.19 -4.60 2.72
CA ASP A 256 -1.94 -5.37 2.69
C ASP A 256 -2.29 -6.84 2.87
N PHE A 257 -2.23 -7.60 1.77
CA PHE A 257 -2.64 -8.99 1.78
C PHE A 257 -1.54 -9.94 2.30
N ALA A 258 -0.33 -9.47 2.59
CA ALA A 258 0.71 -10.27 3.21
C ALA A 258 1.59 -9.42 4.18
N PRO A 259 1.00 -8.87 5.26
CA PRO A 259 1.62 -7.81 6.05
C PRO A 259 2.94 -8.20 6.73
N GLU A 260 3.17 -9.50 6.94
CA GLU A 260 4.40 -10.02 7.56
C GLU A 260 5.54 -10.24 6.55
N ILE A 261 5.28 -10.06 5.25
CA ILE A 261 6.27 -10.19 4.19
C ILE A 261 6.62 -8.78 3.73
N SER A 262 7.83 -8.32 4.04
CA SER A 262 8.24 -6.96 3.70
C SER A 262 8.83 -6.85 2.29
N ASN A 263 8.64 -5.70 1.65
CA ASN A 263 9.30 -5.35 0.39
C ASN A 263 10.83 -5.24 0.57
N ILE A 264 11.61 -5.70 -0.42
CA ILE A 264 13.09 -5.61 -0.38
C ILE A 264 13.55 -4.15 -0.20
N SER A 265 12.93 -3.24 -0.95
CA SER A 265 13.03 -1.80 -0.76
C SER A 265 11.64 -1.24 -0.48
N SER A 266 11.40 -0.80 0.75
CA SER A 266 10.17 -0.14 1.18
C SER A 266 10.23 1.37 0.94
N TRP A 267 9.12 2.06 1.19
CA TRP A 267 9.12 3.52 1.16
C TRP A 267 10.02 4.11 2.26
N ASP A 268 10.12 3.49 3.44
CA ASP A 268 11.11 3.87 4.46
C ASP A 268 12.55 3.88 3.90
N ASP A 269 12.96 2.82 3.20
CA ASP A 269 14.29 2.76 2.57
C ASP A 269 14.48 3.87 1.51
N THR A 270 13.41 4.23 0.81
CA THR A 270 13.42 5.26 -0.24
C THR A 270 13.49 6.67 0.36
N ALA A 271 12.73 6.92 1.42
CA ALA A 271 12.74 8.18 2.16
C ALA A 271 14.11 8.38 2.84
N PHE A 272 14.65 7.33 3.46
CA PHE A 272 16.00 7.34 4.03
C PHE A 272 17.07 7.62 2.97
N ASP A 273 16.99 6.98 1.80
CA ASP A 273 17.89 7.23 0.68
C ASP A 273 17.87 8.70 0.21
N VAL A 274 16.67 9.29 0.08
CA VAL A 274 16.51 10.71 -0.23
C VAL A 274 17.11 11.58 0.88
N ALA A 275 16.81 11.29 2.15
CA ALA A 275 17.29 12.06 3.30
C ALA A 275 18.82 12.07 3.40
N VAL A 276 19.47 10.92 3.19
CA VAL A 276 20.94 10.80 3.18
C VAL A 276 21.54 11.62 2.05
N ARG A 277 21.06 11.47 0.81
CA ARG A 277 21.68 12.10 -0.37
C ARG A 277 21.39 13.60 -0.46
N GLU A 278 20.19 14.01 -0.08
CA GLU A 278 19.66 15.35 -0.39
C GLU A 278 19.55 16.25 0.84
N PHE A 279 19.43 15.69 2.05
CA PHE A 279 19.19 16.44 3.28
C PHE A 279 20.30 16.30 4.33
N ASP A 280 21.44 15.71 3.97
CA ASP A 280 22.61 15.57 4.85
C ASP A 280 22.27 14.83 6.17
N LEU A 281 21.32 13.87 6.11
CA LEU A 281 20.84 13.15 7.29
C LEU A 281 21.97 12.37 7.97
N VAL A 282 22.88 11.78 7.19
CA VAL A 282 24.02 11.00 7.70
C VAL A 282 25.30 11.50 7.01
N PRO A 283 25.87 12.64 7.45
CA PRO A 283 26.98 13.31 6.77
C PRO A 283 28.27 12.47 6.76
N GLU A 284 28.43 11.54 7.70
CA GLU A 284 29.53 10.57 7.71
C GLU A 284 29.38 9.48 6.64
N MET A 285 28.16 9.24 6.13
CA MET A 285 27.87 8.28 5.06
C MET A 285 27.97 8.93 3.68
N TYR A 286 27.41 10.14 3.53
CA TYR A 286 27.33 10.86 2.26
C TYR A 286 27.90 12.28 2.37
N LEU A 287 29.06 12.49 1.75
CA LEU A 287 29.83 13.74 1.76
C LEU A 287 29.34 14.69 0.66
N LYS A 288 28.18 15.31 0.89
CA LYS A 288 27.51 16.19 -0.09
C LYS A 288 28.47 17.28 -0.60
N GLY A 289 28.64 17.34 -1.92
CA GLY A 289 29.47 18.35 -2.59
C GLY A 289 30.99 18.11 -2.52
N GLN A 290 31.47 17.05 -1.85
CA GLN A 290 32.90 16.73 -1.79
C GLN A 290 33.32 15.75 -2.88
N ARG A 291 33.76 16.27 -4.04
CA ARG A 291 34.42 15.49 -5.09
C ARG A 291 35.94 15.44 -4.84
N PRO A 292 36.63 14.29 -5.06
CA PRO A 292 36.24 13.16 -5.90
C PRO A 292 35.82 11.88 -5.15
N LEU A 293 35.46 11.96 -3.86
CA LEU A 293 35.10 10.76 -3.08
C LEU A 293 33.82 10.12 -3.64
N GLY A 294 33.77 8.79 -3.62
CA GLY A 294 32.70 7.98 -4.20
C GLY A 294 33.06 6.49 -4.23
N PHE A 295 32.10 5.65 -4.64
CA PHE A 295 32.29 4.20 -4.79
C PHE A 295 31.80 3.75 -6.17
N LEU A 296 32.54 2.88 -6.86
CA LEU A 296 32.16 2.31 -8.16
C LEU A 296 31.68 3.34 -9.22
N GLY A 297 32.28 4.53 -9.22
CA GLY A 297 31.91 5.63 -10.13
C GLY A 297 30.71 6.48 -9.68
N ILE A 298 30.12 6.18 -8.52
CA ILE A 298 29.06 6.96 -7.89
C ILE A 298 29.70 7.94 -6.88
N PRO A 299 29.68 9.25 -7.14
CA PRO A 299 30.28 10.26 -6.27
C PRO A 299 29.50 10.47 -4.96
N GLY A 300 30.11 11.17 -3.99
CA GLY A 300 29.47 11.62 -2.75
C GLY A 300 29.57 10.63 -1.59
N TRP A 301 29.56 9.33 -1.85
CA TRP A 301 29.63 8.31 -0.79
C TRP A 301 31.01 8.24 -0.12
N ASN A 302 31.01 8.14 1.21
CA ASN A 302 32.22 7.94 2.00
C ASN A 302 32.65 6.47 1.98
N PRO A 303 33.72 6.08 1.25
CA PRO A 303 34.14 4.68 1.19
C PRO A 303 34.60 4.13 2.55
N ASP A 304 34.85 4.96 3.56
CA ASP A 304 35.30 4.54 4.90
C ASP A 304 34.18 4.41 5.93
N PHE A 305 32.92 4.63 5.53
CA PHE A 305 31.77 4.41 6.40
C PHE A 305 31.69 2.94 6.86
N MET A 306 31.35 2.69 8.12
CA MET A 306 31.19 1.33 8.65
C MET A 306 29.70 0.97 8.74
N ALA A 307 29.27 -0.01 7.96
CA ALA A 307 27.90 -0.52 8.01
C ALA A 307 27.66 -1.43 9.24
N SER A 308 26.42 -1.58 9.66
CA SER A 308 25.99 -2.59 10.64
C SER A 308 25.42 -3.80 9.91
N TYR A 309 25.86 -5.01 10.26
CA TYR A 309 25.29 -6.23 9.70
C TYR A 309 23.80 -6.35 10.06
N GLU A 310 23.44 -6.18 11.33
CA GLU A 310 22.05 -6.36 11.79
C GLU A 310 21.10 -5.29 11.27
N ARG A 311 21.54 -4.03 11.18
CA ARG A 311 20.67 -2.93 10.75
C ARG A 311 20.63 -2.76 9.23
N ASP A 312 21.76 -2.91 8.54
CA ASP A 312 21.89 -2.45 7.15
C ASP A 312 21.84 -3.61 6.13
N ILE A 313 22.23 -4.82 6.53
CA ILE A 313 22.43 -5.96 5.61
C ILE A 313 21.41 -7.07 5.86
N LEU A 314 21.22 -7.46 7.12
CA LEU A 314 20.32 -8.54 7.51
C LEU A 314 18.87 -8.27 7.06
N PRO A 315 18.31 -7.04 7.11
CA PRO A 315 16.95 -6.80 6.62
C PRO A 315 16.81 -7.08 5.13
N ILE A 316 17.80 -6.72 4.30
CA ILE A 316 17.79 -7.02 2.85
C ILE A 316 17.73 -8.54 2.63
N ILE A 317 18.54 -9.30 3.37
CA ILE A 317 18.61 -10.76 3.30
C ILE A 317 17.27 -11.39 3.72
N ASN A 318 16.69 -10.93 4.82
CA ASN A 318 15.42 -11.43 5.36
C ASN A 318 14.24 -11.11 4.43
N ARG A 319 14.21 -9.91 3.83
CA ARG A 319 13.19 -9.55 2.83
C ARG A 319 13.28 -10.43 1.58
N ILE A 320 14.50 -10.72 1.10
CA ILE A 320 14.72 -11.68 0.00
C ILE A 320 14.22 -13.07 0.37
N SER A 321 14.44 -13.53 1.61
CA SER A 321 13.99 -14.86 2.05
C SER A 321 12.47 -14.98 2.11
N GLY A 322 11.76 -13.90 2.47
CA GLY A 322 10.29 -13.89 2.56
C GLY A 322 9.57 -14.05 1.21
N TYR A 323 10.15 -13.58 0.10
CA TYR A 323 9.46 -13.54 -1.21
C TYR A 323 9.01 -14.92 -1.72
N HIS A 324 9.68 -16.01 -1.33
CA HIS A 324 9.34 -17.36 -1.81
C HIS A 324 7.94 -17.86 -1.38
N TRP A 325 7.33 -17.21 -0.39
CA TRP A 325 5.98 -17.53 0.10
C TRP A 325 4.87 -16.97 -0.79
N VAL A 326 5.21 -16.00 -1.63
CA VAL A 326 4.27 -15.24 -2.47
C VAL A 326 4.67 -15.19 -3.96
N ALA A 327 5.85 -15.72 -4.30
CA ALA A 327 6.38 -15.79 -5.66
C ALA A 327 7.41 -16.91 -5.86
N ASN A 328 7.46 -17.48 -7.07
CA ASN A 328 8.52 -18.41 -7.47
C ASN A 328 9.83 -17.69 -7.88
N VAL A 329 10.67 -17.41 -6.89
CA VAL A 329 11.95 -16.68 -7.05
C VAL A 329 13.16 -17.50 -6.60
N GLN A 330 13.18 -18.79 -6.93
CA GLN A 330 14.17 -19.76 -6.41
C GLN A 330 15.62 -19.37 -6.71
N SER A 331 15.88 -18.60 -7.78
CA SER A 331 17.23 -18.08 -8.07
C SER A 331 17.76 -17.13 -6.99
N MET A 332 16.88 -16.57 -6.15
CA MET A 332 17.25 -15.69 -5.03
C MET A 332 17.64 -16.47 -3.76
N ILE A 333 17.32 -17.77 -3.66
CA ILE A 333 17.51 -18.56 -2.42
C ILE A 333 18.97 -18.58 -1.94
N ALA A 334 19.93 -18.63 -2.87
CA ALA A 334 21.35 -18.61 -2.53
C ALA A 334 21.76 -17.34 -1.76
N PHE A 335 21.01 -16.24 -1.92
CA PHE A 335 21.26 -14.95 -1.29
C PHE A 335 20.70 -14.83 0.13
N SER A 336 19.95 -15.85 0.59
CA SER A 336 19.38 -15.94 1.94
C SER A 336 19.70 -17.24 2.68
N SER A 337 20.40 -18.18 2.03
CA SER A 337 20.65 -19.52 2.59
C SER A 337 21.92 -19.65 3.45
N ASN A 338 22.63 -18.54 3.73
CA ASN A 338 23.89 -18.54 4.46
C ASN A 338 24.92 -19.56 3.91
N ILE A 339 25.07 -19.59 2.57
CA ILE A 339 25.94 -20.53 1.83
C ILE A 339 27.44 -20.35 2.15
N PHE A 340 27.77 -19.23 2.77
CA PHE A 340 28.97 -18.92 3.56
C PHE A 340 28.50 -18.04 4.73
N ASP A 341 29.33 -17.80 5.75
CA ASP A 341 28.91 -16.94 6.87
C ASP A 341 28.77 -15.49 6.40
N PHE A 342 27.53 -15.01 6.23
CA PHE A 342 27.26 -13.64 5.78
C PHE A 342 27.68 -12.60 6.82
N SER A 343 27.84 -13.00 8.08
CA SER A 343 28.18 -12.12 9.19
C SER A 343 29.68 -12.04 9.50
N ASP A 344 30.51 -12.84 8.83
CA ASP A 344 31.98 -12.83 9.03
C ASP A 344 32.64 -11.71 8.19
N PRO A 345 33.23 -10.66 8.82
CA PRO A 345 33.89 -9.57 8.13
C PRO A 345 35.33 -9.87 7.69
N SER A 346 35.89 -11.05 8.03
CA SER A 346 37.28 -11.40 7.78
C SER A 346 37.70 -11.27 6.31
N ASP A 347 38.99 -11.04 6.08
CA ASP A 347 39.60 -11.02 4.76
C ASP A 347 39.51 -12.39 4.06
N ASP A 348 39.50 -13.49 4.82
CA ASP A 348 39.35 -14.86 4.29
C ASP A 348 37.97 -15.04 3.64
N ASN A 349 36.93 -14.42 4.20
CA ASN A 349 35.56 -14.48 3.67
C ASN A 349 35.24 -13.35 2.64
N LYS A 350 36.11 -12.33 2.52
CA LYS A 350 35.93 -11.20 1.61
C LYS A 350 35.64 -11.62 0.15
N PRO A 351 36.34 -12.60 -0.46
CA PRO A 351 36.03 -13.04 -1.82
C PRO A 351 34.59 -13.55 -2.00
N ASN A 352 34.01 -14.20 -0.98
CA ASN A 352 32.63 -14.67 -1.02
C ASN A 352 31.65 -13.50 -1.00
N ARG A 353 31.86 -12.52 -0.11
CA ARG A 353 31.01 -11.33 -0.01
C ARG A 353 31.08 -10.45 -1.26
N GLN A 354 32.28 -10.23 -1.80
CA GLN A 354 32.47 -9.54 -3.07
C GLN A 354 31.76 -10.28 -4.22
N LYS A 355 31.82 -11.62 -4.23
CA LYS A 355 31.12 -12.41 -5.24
C LYS A 355 29.60 -12.32 -5.11
N TYR A 356 29.06 -12.37 -3.89
CA TYR A 356 27.65 -12.12 -3.60
C TYR A 356 27.22 -10.75 -4.11
N PHE A 357 27.93 -9.69 -3.71
CA PHE A 357 27.64 -8.31 -4.11
C PHE A 357 27.70 -8.11 -5.63
N SER A 358 28.64 -8.78 -6.33
CA SER A 358 28.77 -8.68 -7.80
C SER A 358 27.53 -9.12 -8.59
N TYR A 359 26.59 -9.81 -7.93
CA TYR A 359 25.33 -10.21 -8.55
C TYR A 359 24.20 -9.18 -8.36
N PHE A 360 24.39 -8.13 -7.56
CA PHE A 360 23.41 -7.06 -7.42
C PHE A 360 23.59 -6.04 -8.55
N ARG A 361 22.47 -5.63 -9.16
CA ARG A 361 22.51 -4.59 -10.18
C ARG A 361 22.84 -3.24 -9.54
N GLN A 362 23.78 -2.52 -10.15
CA GLN A 362 24.10 -1.15 -9.75
C GLN A 362 22.90 -0.22 -10.03
N PRO A 363 22.44 0.60 -9.07
CA PRO A 363 21.42 1.61 -9.30
C PRO A 363 21.97 2.77 -10.15
N GLU A 364 21.08 3.48 -10.83
CA GLU A 364 21.42 4.72 -11.53
C GLU A 364 21.45 5.89 -10.55
N SER A 365 22.56 6.64 -10.50
CA SER A 365 22.63 7.87 -9.70
C SER A 365 22.33 9.12 -10.53
N LYS A 366 21.73 10.13 -9.89
CA LYS A 366 21.37 11.41 -10.54
C LYS A 366 22.58 12.10 -11.20
N GLU A 367 23.78 11.97 -10.61
CA GLU A 367 24.99 12.64 -11.09
C GLU A 367 25.58 12.03 -12.38
N VAL A 368 25.30 10.75 -12.67
CA VAL A 368 25.66 10.11 -13.94
C VAL A 368 24.74 10.62 -15.07
N VAL A 369 23.47 10.90 -14.76
CA VAL A 369 22.49 11.45 -15.72
C VAL A 369 22.77 12.93 -16.02
N ALA A 370 23.25 13.71 -15.04
CA ALA A 370 23.50 15.16 -15.19
C ALA A 370 24.78 15.54 -15.96
N ASN A 371 25.79 14.65 -16.03
CA ASN A 371 27.06 14.93 -16.74
C ASN A 371 27.03 14.54 -18.24
N GLY A 372 25.96 13.88 -18.70
CA GLY A 372 25.63 13.77 -20.12
C GLY A 372 24.53 14.77 -20.46
N ASN A 373 24.41 15.20 -21.73
CA ASN A 373 23.10 15.65 -22.19
C ASN A 373 22.13 14.51 -21.85
N PRO A 374 21.01 14.76 -21.13
CA PRO A 374 20.09 13.68 -20.81
C PRO A 374 19.74 13.00 -22.13
N PRO A 375 19.97 11.68 -22.25
CA PRO A 375 19.58 10.96 -23.44
C PRO A 375 18.12 11.35 -23.75
N PRO A 376 17.74 11.64 -25.02
CA PRO A 376 16.33 11.75 -25.35
C PRO A 376 15.57 10.56 -24.73
N PRO A 377 14.28 10.71 -24.40
CA PRO A 377 13.47 9.72 -23.65
C PRO A 377 13.47 8.30 -24.25
N TYR A 378 14.06 8.12 -25.44
CA TYR A 378 14.22 6.89 -26.20
C TYR A 378 15.69 6.48 -26.42
N SER A 379 16.62 6.80 -25.53
CA SER A 379 18.03 6.36 -25.70
C SER A 379 18.64 5.71 -24.46
N ALA A 380 19.18 4.49 -24.69
CA ALA A 380 20.10 3.78 -23.81
C ALA A 380 21.39 4.57 -23.48
N PRO A 381 22.08 4.19 -22.38
CA PRO A 381 21.94 2.90 -21.69
C PRO A 381 21.53 3.04 -20.23
N SER A 382 20.30 2.61 -19.91
CA SER A 382 20.01 2.21 -18.54
C SER A 382 20.87 1.01 -18.18
N VAL A 383 21.53 1.07 -17.01
CA VAL A 383 22.30 -0.07 -16.46
C VAL A 383 21.37 -1.18 -15.94
N GLN A 384 20.07 -0.89 -15.83
CA GLN A 384 19.04 -1.79 -15.30
C GLN A 384 18.41 -2.69 -16.39
N THR A 385 19.14 -2.93 -17.48
CA THR A 385 18.67 -3.70 -18.65
C THR A 385 19.22 -5.13 -18.67
N ASN A 386 20.30 -5.41 -17.94
CA ASN A 386 20.89 -6.74 -17.86
C ASN A 386 20.13 -7.64 -16.89
N LEU A 387 19.77 -8.82 -17.36
CA LEU A 387 19.17 -9.89 -16.57
C LEU A 387 20.22 -10.80 -15.93
N PHE A 388 21.20 -11.32 -16.68
CA PHE A 388 22.11 -12.38 -16.20
C PHE A 388 23.53 -11.89 -15.92
N SER A 389 24.18 -12.51 -14.94
CA SER A 389 25.54 -12.17 -14.50
C SER A 389 26.65 -12.40 -15.54
N GLY A 390 26.42 -13.24 -16.54
CA GLY A 390 27.35 -13.49 -17.63
C GLY A 390 27.10 -12.60 -18.85
N GLN A 391 26.12 -11.68 -18.81
CA GLN A 391 25.88 -10.77 -19.92
C GLN A 391 26.99 -9.73 -20.01
N THR A 392 27.69 -9.74 -21.14
CA THR A 392 28.63 -8.69 -21.54
C THR A 392 28.04 -7.90 -22.70
N ASN A 393 28.22 -6.57 -22.69
CA ASN A 393 27.67 -5.68 -23.72
C ASN A 393 27.98 -6.21 -25.14
N GLY A 394 26.92 -6.51 -25.90
CA GLY A 394 27.02 -6.91 -27.32
C GLY A 394 27.47 -8.34 -27.59
N SER A 395 27.54 -9.24 -26.60
CA SER A 395 27.97 -10.64 -26.81
C SER A 395 26.98 -11.67 -26.27
N GLN A 396 26.69 -12.67 -27.12
CA GLN A 396 26.19 -13.98 -26.68
C GLN A 396 27.37 -14.72 -26.03
N PRO A 397 27.20 -15.36 -24.85
CA PRO A 397 25.94 -15.99 -24.43
C PRO A 397 25.33 -15.42 -23.14
N TYR A 398 23.99 -15.28 -23.13
CA TYR A 398 23.17 -14.97 -21.94
C TYR A 398 23.22 -16.11 -20.92
N THR A 399 24.28 -16.13 -20.10
CA THR A 399 24.62 -17.22 -19.19
C THR A 399 24.83 -16.69 -17.76
N GLY A 400 24.90 -17.59 -16.79
CA GLY A 400 25.04 -17.25 -15.37
C GLY A 400 23.69 -17.26 -14.64
N ILE A 401 23.61 -16.51 -13.55
CA ILE A 401 22.39 -16.41 -12.73
C ILE A 401 21.68 -15.08 -13.00
N PRO A 402 20.34 -15.00 -12.84
CA PRO A 402 19.65 -13.73 -12.80
C PRO A 402 20.23 -12.82 -11.71
N LEU A 403 20.50 -11.57 -12.06
CA LEU A 403 21.00 -10.55 -11.15
C LEU A 403 19.92 -10.14 -10.14
N MET A 404 20.38 -9.60 -9.02
CA MET A 404 19.60 -9.32 -7.82
C MET A 404 19.21 -7.83 -7.71
N PRO A 405 18.04 -7.54 -7.11
CA PRO A 405 16.95 -8.49 -6.86
C PRO A 405 16.30 -8.96 -8.17
N LEU A 406 15.85 -10.22 -8.25
CA LEU A 406 15.13 -10.71 -9.44
C LEU A 406 13.67 -10.23 -9.39
N ASN A 407 13.43 -9.07 -9.98
CA ASN A 407 12.10 -8.47 -10.08
C ASN A 407 12.05 -7.51 -11.26
N SER A 408 10.84 -7.15 -11.72
CA SER A 408 10.65 -6.08 -12.70
C SER A 408 11.20 -4.76 -12.16
N GLY A 409 11.73 -3.91 -13.05
CA GLY A 409 12.13 -2.53 -12.74
C GLY A 409 10.99 -1.53 -12.96
N SER A 410 11.27 -0.24 -12.77
CA SER A 410 10.24 0.81 -12.84
C SER A 410 9.75 1.14 -14.25
N ASN A 411 10.36 0.60 -15.31
CA ASN A 411 9.76 0.54 -16.65
C ASN A 411 10.25 -0.65 -17.48
N SER A 412 9.48 -1.74 -17.41
CA SER A 412 9.57 -2.93 -18.26
C SER A 412 8.37 -3.05 -19.23
N VAL A 413 7.63 -1.95 -19.42
CA VAL A 413 6.30 -1.92 -20.07
C VAL A 413 6.34 -1.19 -21.40
N SER A 414 7.00 -0.03 -21.46
CA SER A 414 7.05 0.86 -22.63
C SER A 414 8.49 1.22 -23.01
N GLU A 415 8.66 1.92 -24.13
CA GLU A 415 9.98 2.21 -24.71
C GLU A 415 10.61 3.53 -24.24
N ALA A 416 9.96 4.23 -23.31
CA ALA A 416 10.43 5.52 -22.82
C ALA A 416 11.12 5.39 -21.45
N ASN A 417 12.34 5.91 -21.30
CA ASN A 417 13.10 5.85 -20.04
C ASN A 417 13.18 4.42 -19.46
N ILE A 418 13.57 3.45 -20.28
CA ILE A 418 13.52 2.02 -19.93
C ILE A 418 14.31 1.70 -18.65
N LYS A 419 13.67 0.99 -17.71
CA LYS A 419 14.25 0.42 -16.49
C LYS A 419 13.69 -0.98 -16.26
N LYS A 420 14.29 -1.98 -16.90
CA LYS A 420 13.69 -3.31 -17.08
C LYS A 420 13.67 -4.15 -15.81
N PHE A 421 14.73 -4.11 -15.04
CA PHE A 421 14.91 -4.97 -13.87
C PHE A 421 15.25 -4.16 -12.62
N LEU A 422 14.84 -4.69 -11.47
CA LEU A 422 14.99 -4.00 -10.19
C LEU A 422 16.46 -3.84 -9.77
N THR A 423 16.72 -2.74 -9.06
CA THR A 423 17.92 -2.49 -8.24
C THR A 423 17.49 -2.20 -6.81
N LEU A 424 18.43 -2.28 -5.86
CA LEU A 424 18.26 -1.64 -4.55
C LEU A 424 18.25 -0.11 -4.68
N THR A 425 17.94 0.61 -3.60
CA THR A 425 18.21 2.06 -3.51
C THR A 425 19.73 2.33 -3.53
N GLU A 426 20.13 3.59 -3.77
CA GLU A 426 21.56 3.94 -3.80
C GLU A 426 22.22 3.71 -2.44
N THR A 427 21.55 4.11 -1.34
CA THR A 427 21.98 3.83 0.03
C THR A 427 22.08 2.34 0.34
N GLN A 428 21.05 1.53 0.04
CA GLN A 428 21.09 0.09 0.29
C GLN A 428 22.23 -0.58 -0.49
N TYR A 429 22.43 -0.20 -1.75
CA TYR A 429 23.52 -0.73 -2.58
C TYR A 429 24.91 -0.31 -2.05
N PHE A 430 25.07 0.93 -1.59
CA PHE A 430 26.28 1.40 -0.94
C PHE A 430 26.59 0.61 0.34
N LEU A 431 25.62 0.41 1.22
CA LEU A 431 25.79 -0.36 2.46
C LEU A 431 26.17 -1.81 2.16
N LEU A 432 25.54 -2.43 1.16
CA LEU A 432 25.89 -3.77 0.70
C LEU A 432 27.31 -3.83 0.10
N TYR A 433 27.77 -2.77 -0.56
CA TYR A 433 29.16 -2.65 -1.00
C TYR A 433 30.13 -2.59 0.18
N GLN A 434 29.85 -1.78 1.21
CA GLN A 434 30.67 -1.71 2.43
C GLN A 434 30.78 -3.08 3.11
N TRP A 435 29.66 -3.80 3.22
CA TRP A 435 29.64 -5.19 3.69
C TRP A 435 30.55 -6.10 2.86
N SER A 436 30.46 -5.99 1.53
CA SER A 436 31.27 -6.78 0.61
C SER A 436 32.77 -6.56 0.79
N GLU A 437 33.15 -5.32 1.15
CA GLU A 437 34.53 -4.93 1.39
C GLU A 437 35.06 -5.28 2.79
N GLY A 438 34.21 -5.79 3.69
CA GLY A 438 34.56 -6.04 5.10
C GLY A 438 34.48 -4.80 5.99
N LYS A 439 33.88 -3.71 5.50
CA LYS A 439 33.67 -2.46 6.26
C LYS A 439 32.34 -2.49 6.99
N PHE A 440 32.17 -3.49 7.85
CA PHE A 440 30.99 -3.63 8.69
C PHE A 440 31.30 -4.26 10.04
N TYR A 441 30.39 -4.09 10.99
CA TYR A 441 30.45 -4.73 12.31
C TYR A 441 29.19 -5.55 12.59
N LYS A 442 29.28 -6.41 13.62
CA LYS A 442 28.19 -7.24 14.14
C LYS A 442 28.12 -7.05 15.65
N GLY A 443 26.91 -6.86 16.20
CA GLY A 443 26.70 -6.64 17.63
C GLY A 443 26.98 -5.20 18.05
N GLU A 444 27.84 -5.01 19.05
CA GLU A 444 28.08 -3.69 19.66
C GLU A 444 28.60 -2.67 18.63
N THR A 445 27.94 -1.51 18.59
CA THR A 445 28.33 -0.41 17.71
C THR A 445 29.73 0.09 18.06
N PRO A 446 30.67 0.13 17.10
CA PRO A 446 32.00 0.65 17.33
C PRO A 446 31.94 2.10 17.81
N THR A 447 32.90 2.48 18.65
CA THR A 447 33.13 3.89 19.00
C THR A 447 34.37 4.41 18.30
N ASP A 448 34.37 5.70 17.94
CA ASP A 448 35.56 6.36 17.45
C ASP A 448 36.61 6.54 18.58
N ASN A 449 37.79 7.08 18.24
CA ASN A 449 38.86 7.33 19.23
C ASN A 449 38.47 8.35 20.32
N HIS A 450 37.31 8.99 20.22
CA HIS A 450 36.77 9.94 21.19
C HIS A 450 35.58 9.36 21.98
N GLY A 451 35.22 8.09 21.75
CA GLY A 451 34.11 7.42 22.43
C GLY A 451 32.74 7.72 21.83
N ASN A 452 32.66 8.36 20.67
CA ASN A 452 31.38 8.59 19.99
C ASN A 452 30.94 7.33 19.26
N VAL A 453 29.67 6.96 19.39
CA VAL A 453 29.04 5.87 18.64
C VAL A 453 29.18 6.14 17.14
N VAL A 454 29.71 5.17 16.38
CA VAL A 454 29.86 5.28 14.94
C VAL A 454 28.57 4.81 14.26
N ALA A 455 28.01 5.65 13.39
CA ALA A 455 26.95 5.29 12.46
C ALA A 455 25.59 4.90 13.09
N GLU A 456 25.07 5.60 14.10
CA GLU A 456 23.64 5.53 14.45
C GLU A 456 22.84 6.47 13.54
N TYR A 457 21.71 6.00 13.00
CA TYR A 457 20.86 6.87 12.20
C TYR A 457 20.11 7.86 13.10
N PRO A 458 20.15 9.17 12.80
CA PRO A 458 19.49 10.19 13.59
C PRO A 458 17.99 10.25 13.27
N LEU A 459 17.32 9.09 13.26
CA LEU A 459 15.90 8.94 12.93
C LEU A 459 15.10 8.48 14.15
N CYS A 460 13.84 8.89 14.17
CA CYS A 460 12.87 8.44 15.16
C CYS A 460 12.37 7.04 14.78
N PRO A 461 12.56 6.02 15.63
CA PRO A 461 12.13 4.66 15.30
C PRO A 461 10.60 4.55 15.10
N GLU A 462 9.82 5.40 15.75
CA GLU A 462 8.35 5.44 15.69
C GLU A 462 7.80 5.74 14.28
N ASP A 463 8.60 6.34 13.40
CA ASP A 463 8.17 6.71 12.04
C ASP A 463 8.30 5.55 11.04
N SER A 464 9.32 4.70 11.20
CA SER A 464 9.68 3.67 10.21
C SER A 464 8.62 2.60 9.99
N ALA A 465 7.87 2.25 11.04
CA ALA A 465 6.85 1.22 11.05
C ALA A 465 5.69 1.47 10.08
N SER A 466 5.43 2.73 9.76
CA SER A 466 4.34 3.13 8.89
C SER A 466 4.69 2.87 7.42
N ILE A 467 5.50 3.76 6.83
CA ILE A 467 5.93 3.70 5.42
C ILE A 467 6.89 2.53 5.12
N GLY A 468 7.46 1.89 6.15
CA GLY A 468 8.22 0.65 5.96
C GLY A 468 7.37 -0.54 5.48
N ASN A 469 6.04 -0.47 5.67
CA ASN A 469 5.06 -1.43 5.16
C ASN A 469 4.43 -0.99 3.82
N VAL A 470 5.09 -0.08 3.09
CA VAL A 470 4.66 0.44 1.78
C VAL A 470 5.73 0.10 0.74
N VAL A 471 5.31 -0.19 -0.50
CA VAL A 471 6.21 -0.48 -1.61
C VAL A 471 7.11 0.73 -1.89
N GLY A 472 8.43 0.53 -1.85
CA GLY A 472 9.42 1.53 -2.28
C GLY A 472 9.82 1.36 -3.74
N LEU A 473 10.17 0.13 -4.16
CA LEU A 473 10.55 -0.19 -5.53
C LEU A 473 10.02 -1.58 -5.98
N PRO A 474 9.80 -1.79 -7.30
CA PRO A 474 9.79 -0.80 -8.37
C PRO A 474 8.57 0.13 -8.26
N GLN A 475 8.54 1.22 -9.03
CA GLN A 475 7.41 2.15 -9.05
C GLN A 475 6.90 2.32 -10.47
N CYS A 476 6.03 1.39 -10.86
CA CYS A 476 5.41 1.33 -12.18
C CYS A 476 3.89 1.06 -12.13
N PRO A 477 3.01 1.89 -11.48
CA PRO A 477 3.33 3.00 -10.59
C PRO A 477 3.80 2.56 -9.20
N GLY A 478 3.50 1.33 -8.76
CA GLY A 478 3.59 0.92 -7.36
C GLY A 478 2.22 0.43 -6.90
N ILE A 479 1.97 0.39 -5.59
CA ILE A 479 0.67 -0.01 -5.01
C ILE A 479 0.01 1.16 -4.31
N GLU A 480 0.62 1.67 -3.24
CA GLU A 480 0.07 2.79 -2.48
C GLU A 480 0.47 4.15 -3.06
N VAL A 481 1.74 4.28 -3.46
CA VAL A 481 2.39 5.51 -3.93
C VAL A 481 3.35 5.20 -5.09
N THR A 482 3.88 6.24 -5.74
CA THR A 482 4.78 6.11 -6.90
C THR A 482 6.05 6.95 -6.76
N TRP A 483 6.85 7.01 -7.83
CA TRP A 483 8.19 7.62 -7.94
C TRP A 483 8.33 9.06 -7.44
N THR A 484 7.24 9.75 -7.14
CA THR A 484 7.28 11.02 -6.41
C THR A 484 7.94 10.88 -5.05
N THR A 485 7.84 9.70 -4.41
CA THR A 485 8.50 9.41 -3.14
C THR A 485 10.03 9.35 -3.23
N GLN A 486 10.61 9.30 -4.43
CA GLN A 486 12.05 9.42 -4.63
C GLN A 486 12.52 10.88 -4.78
N ASN A 487 11.59 11.83 -4.84
CA ASN A 487 11.89 13.23 -5.10
C ASN A 487 11.99 14.05 -3.81
N GLN A 488 13.14 14.69 -3.59
CA GLN A 488 13.37 15.57 -2.44
C GLN A 488 12.32 16.69 -2.32
N ALA A 489 11.70 17.08 -3.43
CA ALA A 489 10.75 18.20 -3.46
C ALA A 489 9.54 18.00 -2.54
N ILE A 490 9.18 16.75 -2.22
CA ILE A 490 8.03 16.44 -1.36
C ILE A 490 8.40 16.35 0.12
N TYR A 491 9.68 16.32 0.47
CA TYR A 491 10.13 16.10 1.84
C TYR A 491 10.72 17.35 2.47
N GLU A 492 10.70 17.33 3.79
CA GLU A 492 11.65 18.05 4.64
C GLU A 492 12.17 17.12 5.73
N VAL A 493 13.35 17.44 6.25
CA VAL A 493 13.97 16.68 7.34
C VAL A 493 14.20 17.64 8.49
N ASN A 494 13.48 17.43 9.59
CA ASN A 494 13.48 18.33 10.74
C ASN A 494 14.14 17.64 11.94
N GLN A 495 15.16 18.30 12.50
CA GLN A 495 15.76 17.88 13.77
C GLN A 495 14.81 18.18 14.93
N ILE A 496 14.64 17.23 15.85
CA ILE A 496 13.79 17.39 17.02
C ILE A 496 14.56 18.12 18.13
N GLY A 497 14.27 19.41 18.30
CA GLY A 497 14.80 20.22 19.41
C GLY A 497 16.34 20.28 19.41
N GLN A 498 16.95 20.00 20.55
CA GLN A 498 18.41 19.86 20.69
C GLN A 498 18.89 18.40 20.63
N SER A 499 17.98 17.44 20.39
CA SER A 499 18.34 16.03 20.32
C SER A 499 19.12 15.70 19.04
N ASN A 500 19.71 14.51 18.98
CA ASN A 500 20.30 13.96 17.77
C ASN A 500 19.28 13.21 16.89
N LYS A 501 17.97 13.37 17.10
CA LYS A 501 16.91 12.70 16.35
C LYS A 501 16.25 13.66 15.36
N SER A 502 15.82 13.12 14.22
CA SER A 502 15.16 13.84 13.13
C SER A 502 13.96 13.06 12.61
N GLN A 503 12.98 13.77 12.06
CA GLN A 503 11.87 13.19 11.31
C GLN A 503 12.03 13.48 9.83
N ILE A 504 11.63 12.52 9.00
CA ILE A 504 11.43 12.73 7.57
C ILE A 504 9.93 12.97 7.37
N GLU A 505 9.58 14.19 7.01
CA GLU A 505 8.19 14.66 6.92
C GLU A 505 7.80 14.96 5.48
N ILE A 506 6.50 14.88 5.17
CA ILE A 506 5.96 15.43 3.93
C ILE A 506 5.87 16.95 4.09
N LYS A 507 6.54 17.67 3.20
CA LYS A 507 6.50 19.13 3.14
C LYS A 507 5.13 19.59 2.66
N GLN A 508 4.32 20.14 3.56
CA GLN A 508 2.93 20.49 3.29
C GLN A 508 2.80 21.87 2.61
N ALA A 509 1.92 21.95 1.62
CA ALA A 509 1.54 23.20 1.02
C ALA A 509 0.53 23.94 1.90
N VAL A 510 0.60 25.28 1.94
CA VAL A 510 -0.41 26.09 2.61
C VAL A 510 -1.63 26.20 1.69
N VAL A 511 -2.69 25.47 2.01
CA VAL A 511 -3.96 25.49 1.28
C VAL A 511 -4.98 26.32 2.07
N SER A 512 -5.65 27.27 1.40
CA SER A 512 -6.79 27.99 1.97
C SER A 512 -7.94 27.98 0.97
N GLY A 513 -9.08 27.39 1.34
CA GLY A 513 -10.20 27.18 0.43
C GLY A 513 -10.02 25.90 -0.42
N SER A 514 -10.36 25.97 -1.71
CA SER A 514 -10.28 24.85 -2.65
C SER A 514 -8.84 24.39 -2.90
N LEU A 515 -8.64 23.09 -3.13
CA LEU A 515 -7.34 22.54 -3.53
C LEU A 515 -6.87 23.15 -4.87
N GLY A 516 -5.60 23.52 -4.93
CA GLY A 516 -5.05 24.43 -5.92
C GLY A 516 -4.62 23.75 -7.20
N ASP A 517 -4.86 24.46 -8.32
CA ASP A 517 -4.36 24.24 -9.69
C ASP A 517 -4.29 22.78 -10.17
N GLU A 518 -5.15 22.41 -11.11
CA GLU A 518 -5.15 21.08 -11.77
C GLU A 518 -3.79 20.67 -12.35
N ASN A 519 -2.88 21.63 -12.60
CA ASN A 519 -1.53 21.43 -13.12
C ASN A 519 -0.44 21.44 -12.07
N ARG A 520 -0.81 21.60 -10.80
CA ARG A 520 0.12 21.62 -9.67
C ARG A 520 0.84 20.29 -9.55
N ASP A 521 2.08 20.26 -10.02
CA ASP A 521 3.01 19.16 -9.79
C ASP A 521 3.90 19.50 -8.60
N GLU A 522 3.69 18.80 -7.48
CA GLU A 522 4.45 18.97 -6.24
C GLU A 522 5.97 18.74 -6.42
N CYS A 523 6.36 18.00 -7.44
CA CYS A 523 7.76 17.75 -7.78
C CYS A 523 8.39 18.88 -8.60
N ALA A 524 7.59 19.76 -9.20
CA ALA A 524 8.10 20.86 -10.00
C ALA A 524 8.72 21.95 -9.12
N THR A 525 9.76 22.59 -9.65
CA THR A 525 10.52 23.64 -8.95
C THR A 525 9.68 24.81 -8.46
N THR A 526 8.50 25.03 -9.05
CA THR A 526 7.55 26.08 -8.68
C THR A 526 6.81 25.79 -7.37
N TYR A 527 6.57 24.52 -7.02
CA TYR A 527 5.68 24.15 -5.91
C TYR A 527 6.40 23.50 -4.73
N GLN A 528 7.19 22.45 -4.98
CA GLN A 528 8.05 21.78 -3.98
C GLN A 528 7.41 21.60 -2.59
N SER A 529 6.19 21.07 -2.58
CA SER A 529 5.36 20.80 -1.40
C SER A 529 4.09 20.07 -1.83
N CYS A 530 3.48 19.28 -0.96
CA CYS A 530 2.28 18.49 -1.27
C CYS A 530 0.99 19.16 -0.78
N GLU A 531 -0.04 19.11 -1.61
CA GLU A 531 -1.43 19.29 -1.20
C GLU A 531 -2.10 17.93 -0.96
N PRO A 532 -3.22 17.87 -0.20
CA PRO A 532 -4.04 16.66 -0.13
C PRO A 532 -4.32 16.05 -1.52
N GLY A 533 -4.13 14.74 -1.62
CA GLY A 533 -4.27 13.95 -2.84
C GLY A 533 -3.04 13.89 -3.74
N ASP A 534 -1.96 14.63 -3.46
CA ASP A 534 -0.78 14.69 -4.33
C ASP A 534 0.05 13.40 -4.33
N LEU A 535 0.07 12.62 -3.24
CA LEU A 535 0.87 11.40 -3.16
C LEU A 535 0.22 10.22 -3.90
N THR A 536 -1.11 10.21 -4.02
CA THR A 536 -1.87 9.11 -4.63
C THR A 536 -2.41 9.43 -6.03
N LYS A 537 -2.39 10.69 -6.50
CA LYS A 537 -2.98 11.10 -7.80
C LYS A 537 -2.41 10.41 -9.03
N ARG A 538 -1.17 9.94 -8.97
CA ARG A 538 -0.49 9.26 -10.08
C ARG A 538 -0.83 7.77 -10.19
N MET A 539 -1.46 7.18 -9.16
CA MET A 539 -1.84 5.77 -9.17
C MET A 539 -2.99 5.50 -10.17
N ALA A 540 -3.26 4.23 -10.47
CA ALA A 540 -4.37 3.86 -11.34
C ALA A 540 -5.73 4.26 -10.74
N ILE A 541 -6.72 4.43 -11.61
CA ILE A 541 -8.09 4.81 -11.25
C ILE A 541 -9.14 3.95 -11.98
N PRO A 542 -9.78 2.98 -11.31
CA PRO A 542 -9.69 2.70 -9.89
C PRO A 542 -8.49 1.79 -9.55
N TRP A 543 -8.01 1.82 -8.31
CA TRP A 543 -6.81 1.08 -7.86
C TRP A 543 -6.89 -0.44 -8.10
N GLN A 544 -8.10 -1.02 -8.06
CA GLN A 544 -8.36 -2.44 -8.31
C GLN A 544 -7.93 -2.86 -9.71
N ALA A 545 -7.95 -1.95 -10.69
CA ALA A 545 -7.47 -2.22 -12.05
C ALA A 545 -5.96 -2.45 -12.09
N ASP A 546 -5.19 -1.69 -11.29
CA ASP A 546 -3.75 -1.93 -11.12
C ASP A 546 -3.52 -3.24 -10.38
N PHE A 547 -4.24 -3.45 -9.28
CA PHE A 547 -4.07 -4.64 -8.45
C PHE A 547 -4.28 -5.94 -9.24
N TYR A 548 -5.24 -5.98 -10.17
CA TYR A 548 -5.42 -7.14 -11.07
C TYR A 548 -4.23 -7.40 -12.02
N ASN A 549 -3.49 -6.35 -12.39
CA ASN A 549 -2.36 -6.44 -13.30
C ASN A 549 -1.02 -6.58 -12.59
N CYS A 550 -0.91 -6.10 -11.35
CA CYS A 550 0.26 -6.26 -10.49
C CYS A 550 0.47 -7.74 -10.16
N THR A 551 1.21 -8.41 -11.03
CA THR A 551 1.40 -9.85 -10.96
C THR A 551 2.83 -10.15 -11.40
N TYR A 552 3.03 -10.32 -12.70
CA TYR A 552 4.32 -10.49 -13.34
C TYR A 552 4.41 -9.65 -14.62
N GLN A 553 5.56 -9.68 -15.27
CA GLN A 553 5.88 -9.09 -16.55
C GLN A 553 6.74 -10.08 -17.34
N LEU A 554 6.48 -10.20 -18.64
CA LEU A 554 7.41 -10.86 -19.56
C LEU A 554 8.37 -9.80 -20.08
N VAL A 555 9.62 -9.80 -19.60
CA VAL A 555 10.61 -8.74 -19.84
C VAL A 555 11.65 -9.21 -20.85
N ASN A 556 11.83 -8.48 -21.94
CA ASN A 556 12.93 -8.73 -22.87
C ASN A 556 14.27 -8.45 -22.19
N TYR A 557 15.25 -9.35 -22.33
CA TYR A 557 16.57 -9.22 -21.71
C TYR A 557 17.73 -9.20 -22.72
N THR A 558 17.40 -9.00 -24.00
CA THR A 558 18.35 -9.19 -25.11
C THR A 558 18.61 -7.92 -25.89
N ASP A 559 17.62 -7.05 -25.94
CA ASP A 559 17.69 -5.71 -26.50
C ASP A 559 17.53 -4.71 -25.34
N PRO A 560 18.54 -3.90 -24.98
CA PRO A 560 18.41 -2.93 -23.90
C PRO A 560 17.40 -1.81 -24.20
N ASP A 561 17.11 -1.56 -25.48
CA ASP A 561 16.31 -0.43 -25.97
C ASP A 561 14.86 -0.82 -26.30
N THR A 562 14.45 -2.08 -26.10
CA THR A 562 13.12 -2.53 -26.50
C THR A 562 12.45 -3.47 -25.49
N ASN A 563 11.30 -3.07 -24.94
CA ASN A 563 10.42 -3.90 -24.12
C ASN A 563 9.43 -4.70 -24.99
N LYS A 564 8.76 -4.04 -25.95
CA LYS A 564 7.68 -4.58 -26.79
C LYS A 564 7.89 -4.28 -28.27
N VAL A 565 7.25 -5.09 -29.11
CA VAL A 565 7.19 -4.93 -30.57
C VAL A 565 5.77 -5.14 -31.08
N GLU A 566 5.45 -4.55 -32.22
CA GLU A 566 4.17 -4.76 -32.89
C GLU A 566 4.16 -6.08 -33.68
N GLU A 567 3.31 -7.02 -33.27
CA GLU A 567 3.06 -8.28 -33.97
C GLU A 567 1.56 -8.49 -34.18
N GLY A 568 1.13 -8.58 -35.45
CA GLY A 568 -0.28 -8.84 -35.77
C GLY A 568 -1.25 -7.71 -35.37
N GLY A 569 -0.74 -6.49 -35.20
CA GLY A 569 -1.53 -5.33 -34.72
C GLY A 569 -1.66 -5.28 -33.20
N GLU A 570 -0.87 -6.05 -32.45
CA GLU A 570 -0.78 -6.01 -31.00
C GLU A 570 0.64 -5.70 -30.52
N SER A 571 0.76 -4.90 -29.46
CA SER A 571 2.04 -4.57 -28.83
C SER A 571 2.48 -5.66 -27.85
N VAL A 572 3.29 -6.62 -28.30
CA VAL A 572 3.68 -7.80 -27.50
C VAL A 572 5.11 -7.70 -26.97
N PRO A 573 5.43 -8.31 -25.81
CA PRO A 573 6.80 -8.35 -25.30
C PRO A 573 7.80 -8.93 -26.30
N LEU A 574 8.89 -8.22 -26.57
CA LEU A 574 9.94 -8.67 -27.49
C LEU A 574 10.58 -9.97 -26.99
N ARG A 575 10.67 -10.97 -27.86
CA ARG A 575 11.29 -12.26 -27.53
C ARG A 575 12.80 -12.26 -27.81
N PRO A 576 13.58 -13.06 -27.07
CA PRO A 576 13.16 -13.84 -25.91
C PRO A 576 12.92 -12.93 -24.70
N ASN A 577 12.01 -13.35 -23.83
CA ASN A 577 11.63 -12.64 -22.61
C ASN A 577 11.77 -13.55 -21.39
N TYR A 578 11.79 -12.94 -20.22
CA TYR A 578 11.92 -13.59 -18.92
C TYR A 578 10.73 -13.23 -18.03
N PHE A 579 10.27 -14.18 -17.23
CA PHE A 579 9.18 -13.98 -16.27
C PHE A 579 9.71 -13.26 -15.01
N ALA A 580 9.31 -12.02 -14.78
CA ALA A 580 9.70 -11.22 -13.63
C ALA A 580 8.47 -10.72 -12.87
N TYR A 581 8.49 -10.75 -11.54
CA TYR A 581 7.36 -10.27 -10.72
C TYR A 581 7.29 -8.73 -10.65
N TRP A 582 6.14 -8.21 -10.23
CA TRP A 582 5.95 -6.81 -9.87
C TRP A 582 6.16 -6.54 -8.37
N TRP A 583 5.16 -6.84 -7.53
CA TRP A 583 5.21 -6.59 -6.08
C TRP A 583 4.71 -7.80 -5.29
N PRO A 584 5.44 -8.93 -5.25
CA PRO A 584 4.97 -10.15 -4.58
C PRO A 584 4.46 -9.96 -3.14
N PRO A 585 5.09 -9.16 -2.27
CA PRO A 585 4.58 -8.98 -0.91
C PRO A 585 3.23 -8.25 -0.85
N GLN A 586 3.05 -7.21 -1.67
CA GLN A 586 1.84 -6.40 -1.65
C GLN A 586 0.70 -7.00 -2.51
N ALA A 587 1.05 -7.72 -3.56
CA ALA A 587 0.15 -8.37 -4.50
C ALA A 587 0.66 -9.78 -4.80
N PRO A 588 0.39 -10.75 -3.90
CA PRO A 588 0.86 -12.13 -4.04
C PRO A 588 0.45 -12.76 -5.37
N TRP A 589 1.27 -13.70 -5.85
CA TRP A 589 0.98 -14.40 -7.12
C TRP A 589 0.96 -15.91 -6.97
N ASP A 590 2.02 -16.49 -6.39
CA ASP A 590 2.14 -17.92 -6.14
C ASP A 590 2.17 -18.16 -4.63
N VAL A 591 1.09 -18.73 -4.09
CA VAL A 591 0.87 -18.83 -2.64
C VAL A 591 0.52 -20.26 -2.23
N LEU A 592 0.75 -20.62 -0.97
CA LEU A 592 0.33 -21.91 -0.45
C LEU A 592 -1.13 -21.88 -0.01
N ASN A 593 -1.91 -22.84 -0.49
CA ASN A 593 -3.30 -23.00 -0.07
C ASN A 593 -3.37 -23.48 1.39
N GLY A 594 -3.94 -22.64 2.26
CA GLY A 594 -4.10 -22.88 3.70
C GLY A 594 -5.43 -23.51 4.10
N LEU A 595 -6.13 -24.19 3.18
CA LEU A 595 -7.47 -24.73 3.44
C LEU A 595 -7.54 -25.68 4.65
N ASN A 596 -6.42 -26.31 5.04
CA ASN A 596 -6.30 -27.07 6.29
C ASN A 596 -6.65 -26.28 7.57
N LEU A 597 -6.77 -24.95 7.48
CA LEU A 597 -7.13 -24.06 8.59
C LEU A 597 -8.62 -23.69 8.63
N ILE A 598 -9.42 -24.06 7.63
CA ILE A 598 -10.84 -23.64 7.51
C ILE A 598 -11.69 -24.11 8.69
N ALA A 599 -11.46 -25.33 9.20
CA ALA A 599 -12.18 -25.87 10.35
C ALA A 599 -12.04 -24.99 11.60
N ASN A 600 -10.93 -24.25 11.73
CA ASN A 600 -10.68 -23.34 12.83
C ASN A 600 -11.22 -21.91 12.58
N GLN A 601 -11.49 -21.53 11.33
CA GLN A 601 -11.88 -20.15 10.95
C GLN A 601 -13.39 -19.98 10.73
N HIS A 602 -14.11 -21.05 10.34
CA HIS A 602 -15.52 -20.93 9.97
C HIS A 602 -16.36 -22.17 10.37
N GLU A 603 -16.50 -22.49 11.65
CA GLU A 603 -17.16 -23.73 12.13
C GLU A 603 -18.51 -24.06 11.44
N HIS A 604 -19.33 -23.05 11.12
CA HIS A 604 -20.64 -23.26 10.45
C HIS A 604 -20.58 -23.38 8.92
N ARG A 605 -19.53 -22.86 8.25
CA ARG A 605 -19.35 -22.93 6.79
C ARG A 605 -18.31 -23.97 6.36
N ALA A 606 -17.45 -24.40 7.27
CA ALA A 606 -16.34 -25.32 7.02
C ALA A 606 -16.81 -26.61 6.34
N ALA A 607 -17.87 -27.25 6.85
CA ALA A 607 -18.38 -28.49 6.29
C ALA A 607 -18.87 -28.35 4.83
N THR A 608 -19.41 -27.19 4.44
CA THR A 608 -19.84 -26.93 3.06
C THR A 608 -18.65 -26.62 2.17
N ILE A 609 -17.72 -25.76 2.64
CA ILE A 609 -16.52 -25.40 1.88
C ILE A 609 -15.63 -26.62 1.65
N GLU A 610 -15.41 -27.44 2.68
CA GLU A 610 -14.67 -28.70 2.58
C GLU A 610 -15.35 -29.63 1.56
N LYS A 611 -16.67 -29.75 1.58
CA LYS A 611 -17.36 -30.67 0.66
C LYS A 611 -17.33 -30.20 -0.80
N ASP A 612 -17.53 -28.91 -1.04
CA ASP A 612 -17.90 -28.39 -2.35
C ASP A 612 -16.78 -27.58 -3.04
N SER A 613 -15.70 -27.22 -2.32
CA SER A 613 -14.55 -26.51 -2.89
C SER A 613 -13.55 -27.45 -3.57
N TYR A 614 -13.16 -27.13 -4.81
CA TYR A 614 -12.04 -27.81 -5.47
C TYR A 614 -10.71 -27.67 -4.71
N ASP A 615 -10.57 -26.60 -3.92
CA ASP A 615 -9.35 -26.32 -3.18
C ASP A 615 -9.17 -27.27 -1.97
N ASN A 616 -10.21 -28.05 -1.59
CA ASN A 616 -10.15 -28.90 -0.39
C ASN A 616 -9.11 -30.04 -0.49
N GLU A 617 -8.91 -30.60 -1.68
CA GLU A 617 -7.91 -31.66 -1.89
C GLU A 617 -6.47 -31.12 -2.05
N LYS A 618 -6.26 -29.81 -1.83
CA LYS A 618 -5.08 -29.07 -2.30
C LYS A 618 -4.36 -28.30 -1.19
N ALA A 619 -4.60 -28.61 0.09
CA ALA A 619 -3.85 -27.96 1.18
C ALA A 619 -2.33 -28.15 1.00
N GLY A 620 -1.57 -27.07 1.19
CA GLY A 620 -0.12 -27.03 0.98
C GLY A 620 0.33 -27.03 -0.49
N TRP A 621 -0.60 -27.02 -1.45
CA TRP A 621 -0.25 -26.83 -2.85
C TRP A 621 0.01 -25.36 -3.12
N GLN A 622 1.01 -25.09 -3.96
CA GLN A 622 1.19 -23.75 -4.51
C GLN A 622 0.13 -23.49 -5.57
N MET A 623 -0.59 -22.38 -5.42
CA MET A 623 -1.73 -21.99 -6.25
C MET A 623 -1.55 -20.55 -6.71
N ASN A 624 -2.22 -20.20 -7.81
CA ASN A 624 -2.36 -18.79 -8.17
C ASN A 624 -3.25 -18.09 -7.13
N TYR A 625 -2.77 -16.99 -6.57
CA TYR A 625 -3.49 -16.21 -5.55
C TYR A 625 -4.84 -15.67 -6.07
N PHE A 626 -4.84 -15.17 -7.31
CA PHE A 626 -6.01 -14.61 -7.97
C PHE A 626 -6.94 -15.63 -8.63
N ARG A 627 -6.76 -16.94 -8.40
CA ARG A 627 -7.58 -17.99 -9.03
C ARG A 627 -9.08 -17.74 -8.81
N GLY A 628 -9.88 -17.70 -9.88
CA GLY A 628 -11.29 -17.34 -9.79
C GLY A 628 -11.61 -15.86 -10.07
N ILE A 629 -10.62 -14.97 -10.01
CA ILE A 629 -10.77 -13.59 -10.47
C ILE A 629 -10.25 -13.50 -11.91
N ASN A 630 -11.17 -13.57 -12.87
CA ASN A 630 -10.86 -13.74 -14.29
C ASN A 630 -11.02 -12.45 -15.12
N SER A 631 -11.41 -11.33 -14.51
CA SER A 631 -11.62 -10.04 -15.20
C SER A 631 -11.41 -8.83 -14.27
N TYR A 632 -11.14 -7.65 -14.85
CA TYR A 632 -11.14 -6.39 -14.11
C TYR A 632 -12.47 -6.11 -13.42
N SER A 633 -13.58 -6.43 -14.09
CA SER A 633 -14.91 -6.25 -13.50
C SER A 633 -15.08 -7.05 -12.22
N GLN A 634 -14.62 -8.30 -12.18
CA GLN A 634 -14.68 -9.09 -10.95
C GLN A 634 -13.79 -8.49 -9.86
N MET A 635 -12.58 -8.06 -10.21
CA MET A 635 -11.68 -7.44 -9.24
C MET A 635 -12.31 -6.19 -8.61
N VAL A 636 -12.80 -5.25 -9.43
CA VAL A 636 -13.39 -3.99 -8.96
C VAL A 636 -14.70 -4.24 -8.19
N ASN A 637 -15.53 -5.18 -8.64
CA ASN A 637 -16.80 -5.51 -8.00
C ASN A 637 -16.61 -6.51 -6.84
N LEU A 638 -15.87 -6.08 -5.80
CA LEU A 638 -15.63 -6.82 -4.56
C LEU A 638 -14.79 -8.09 -4.66
N GLY A 639 -14.30 -8.48 -5.84
CA GLY A 639 -13.40 -9.63 -5.96
C GLY A 639 -12.11 -9.46 -5.17
N TRP A 640 -11.63 -8.22 -4.99
CA TRP A 640 -10.51 -7.90 -4.10
C TRP A 640 -10.77 -8.32 -2.65
N ALA A 641 -12.00 -8.17 -2.16
CA ALA A 641 -12.37 -8.52 -0.79
C ALA A 641 -12.52 -10.04 -0.59
N SER A 642 -12.66 -10.81 -1.67
CA SER A 642 -12.77 -12.28 -1.65
C SER A 642 -11.41 -12.99 -1.51
N LEU A 643 -10.31 -12.29 -1.79
CA LEU A 643 -8.96 -12.85 -1.76
C LEU A 643 -8.48 -13.17 -0.34
N ALA A 644 -7.48 -14.04 -0.22
CA ALA A 644 -6.93 -14.45 1.06
C ALA A 644 -5.99 -13.38 1.65
N PHE A 645 -5.77 -13.41 2.96
CA PHE A 645 -4.54 -12.86 3.53
C PHE A 645 -3.48 -13.98 3.59
N ILE A 646 -2.21 -13.65 3.40
CA ILE A 646 -1.08 -14.58 3.51
C ILE A 646 -0.45 -14.37 4.87
N ARG A 647 -0.52 -15.40 5.71
CA ARG A 647 -0.18 -15.29 7.13
C ARG A 647 0.73 -16.40 7.60
N ASN A 648 1.64 -16.06 8.51
CA ASN A 648 2.42 -17.05 9.23
C ASN A 648 1.52 -17.79 10.21
N VAL A 649 1.43 -19.10 10.04
CA VAL A 649 0.63 -19.99 10.90
C VAL A 649 1.50 -21.01 11.63
N GLY A 650 2.81 -20.79 11.64
CA GLY A 650 3.75 -21.59 12.43
C GLY A 650 3.45 -21.47 13.93
N GLU A 651 3.80 -22.51 14.69
CA GLU A 651 3.65 -22.49 16.16
C GLU A 651 4.45 -21.33 16.75
N ASP A 652 3.82 -20.58 17.66
CA ASP A 652 4.37 -19.36 18.25
C ASP A 652 4.93 -19.60 19.66
N GLU A 653 5.64 -20.71 19.85
CA GLU A 653 6.23 -21.09 21.13
C GLU A 653 7.55 -20.37 21.37
N GLN A 654 7.76 -19.88 22.58
CA GLN A 654 9.00 -19.25 23.00
C GLN A 654 10.13 -20.29 23.09
N ILE A 655 11.19 -20.15 22.29
CA ILE A 655 12.34 -21.07 22.31
C ILE A 655 13.27 -20.72 23.48
N GLY A 656 13.19 -21.50 24.57
CA GLY A 656 13.95 -21.20 25.80
C GLY A 656 13.44 -19.94 26.51
N GLU A 657 14.06 -19.54 27.61
CA GLU A 657 13.51 -18.46 28.47
C GLU A 657 13.57 -17.06 27.80
N ASN A 658 14.52 -16.83 26.89
CA ASN A 658 14.75 -15.53 26.24
C ASN A 658 15.07 -15.64 24.73
N GLY A 659 14.72 -16.75 24.07
CA GLY A 659 14.98 -16.91 22.63
C GLY A 659 13.92 -16.25 21.76
N PRO A 660 14.04 -16.36 20.43
CA PRO A 660 12.98 -15.96 19.51
C PRO A 660 11.77 -16.90 19.62
N LYS A 661 10.65 -16.48 19.06
CA LYS A 661 9.50 -17.37 18.86
C LYS A 661 9.82 -18.39 17.79
N SER A 662 9.28 -19.61 17.90
CA SER A 662 9.49 -20.65 16.89
C SER A 662 8.94 -20.26 15.52
N SER A 663 7.86 -19.47 15.49
CA SER A 663 7.24 -18.92 14.29
C SER A 663 8.17 -17.95 13.53
N GLU A 664 9.07 -17.25 14.22
CA GLU A 664 10.06 -16.33 13.65
C GLU A 664 11.20 -17.08 12.97
N LEU A 665 11.59 -18.25 13.51
CA LEU A 665 12.66 -19.08 12.94
C LEU A 665 12.17 -20.10 11.90
N PHE A 666 10.94 -20.60 12.08
CA PHE A 666 10.34 -21.64 11.26
C PHE A 666 8.98 -21.17 10.72
N PRO A 667 8.95 -20.11 9.89
CA PRO A 667 7.71 -19.57 9.38
C PRO A 667 7.01 -20.57 8.46
N TYR A 668 5.69 -20.57 8.49
CA TYR A 668 4.86 -21.30 7.54
C TYR A 668 3.73 -20.39 7.06
N PHE A 669 3.91 -19.84 5.86
CA PHE A 669 2.94 -18.91 5.29
C PHE A 669 1.93 -19.61 4.39
N VAL A 670 0.65 -19.34 4.63
CA VAL A 670 -0.45 -19.88 3.82
C VAL A 670 -1.58 -18.86 3.66
N GLU A 671 -2.47 -19.12 2.71
CA GLU A 671 -3.74 -18.40 2.58
C GLU A 671 -4.66 -18.61 3.79
N THR A 672 -5.15 -17.51 4.36
CA THR A 672 -6.17 -17.46 5.42
C THR A 672 -7.34 -16.59 4.98
N GLU A 673 -8.53 -16.84 5.53
CA GLU A 673 -9.71 -15.96 5.37
C GLU A 673 -10.13 -15.68 3.91
N ARG A 674 -9.80 -16.59 2.99
CA ARG A 674 -10.29 -16.54 1.61
C ARG A 674 -11.79 -16.90 1.58
N ASN A 675 -12.58 -16.14 0.83
CA ASN A 675 -14.03 -16.39 0.74
C ASN A 675 -14.32 -17.51 -0.26
N TYR A 676 -13.93 -18.75 0.06
CA TYR A 676 -14.01 -19.90 -0.85
C TYR A 676 -15.42 -20.18 -1.37
N ASP A 677 -16.45 -19.90 -0.56
CA ASP A 677 -17.86 -20.10 -0.88
C ASP A 677 -18.40 -19.11 -1.92
N GLU A 678 -17.63 -18.08 -2.27
CA GLU A 678 -17.97 -17.14 -3.34
C GLU A 678 -17.46 -17.59 -4.71
N PHE A 679 -16.66 -18.67 -4.78
CA PHE A 679 -16.11 -19.19 -6.01
C PHE A 679 -16.88 -20.43 -6.49
N GLN A 680 -17.13 -20.48 -7.79
CA GLN A 680 -17.73 -21.61 -8.49
C GLN A 680 -16.66 -22.38 -9.26
N TYR A 681 -16.86 -23.68 -9.41
CA TYR A 681 -15.90 -24.58 -10.06
C TYR A 681 -16.57 -25.31 -11.22
N HIS A 682 -16.02 -25.14 -12.42
CA HIS A 682 -16.53 -25.73 -13.64
C HIS A 682 -15.52 -26.75 -14.18
N LYS A 683 -15.95 -28.01 -14.30
CA LYS A 683 -15.16 -29.07 -14.94
C LYS A 683 -15.33 -28.98 -16.45
N PHE A 684 -14.21 -28.97 -17.16
CA PHE A 684 -14.16 -29.03 -18.61
C PHE A 684 -13.27 -30.20 -19.02
N ALA A 685 -13.65 -30.90 -20.08
CA ALA A 685 -12.84 -31.95 -20.68
C ALA A 685 -12.47 -31.51 -22.11
N ILE A 686 -11.16 -31.44 -22.39
CA ILE A 686 -10.65 -31.21 -23.75
C ILE A 686 -10.06 -32.51 -24.27
N LYS A 687 -10.52 -32.93 -25.45
CA LYS A 687 -9.89 -34.00 -26.21
C LYS A 687 -8.87 -33.43 -27.19
N PHE A 688 -7.59 -33.62 -26.90
CA PHE A 688 -6.53 -33.20 -27.82
C PHE A 688 -6.40 -34.17 -29.00
N PRO A 689 -6.13 -33.68 -30.23
CA PRO A 689 -5.89 -34.55 -31.39
C PRO A 689 -4.77 -35.56 -31.12
N GLY A 690 -5.07 -36.85 -31.28
CA GLY A 690 -4.11 -37.94 -31.06
C GLY A 690 -4.04 -38.49 -29.63
N MET A 691 -4.82 -37.95 -28.69
CA MET A 691 -5.02 -38.55 -27.36
C MET A 691 -6.28 -39.43 -27.34
N GLU A 692 -6.17 -40.63 -26.76
CA GLU A 692 -7.32 -41.52 -26.55
C GLU A 692 -8.24 -41.00 -25.43
N GLU A 693 -7.65 -40.45 -24.38
CA GLU A 693 -8.32 -39.91 -23.19
C GLU A 693 -8.52 -38.39 -23.29
N GLU A 694 -9.54 -37.89 -22.61
CA GLU A 694 -9.80 -36.46 -22.45
C GLU A 694 -8.99 -35.92 -21.28
N VAL A 695 -8.46 -34.71 -21.41
CA VAL A 695 -7.81 -34.00 -20.31
C VAL A 695 -8.86 -33.16 -19.61
N GLU A 696 -9.13 -33.47 -18.35
CA GLU A 696 -10.02 -32.68 -17.50
C GLU A 696 -9.25 -31.49 -16.88
N PHE A 697 -9.85 -30.31 -16.91
CA PHE A 697 -9.38 -29.11 -16.21
C PHE A 697 -10.53 -28.45 -15.47
N ILE A 698 -10.21 -27.77 -14.39
CA ILE A 698 -11.17 -27.05 -13.56
C ILE A 698 -10.92 -25.57 -13.70
N VAL A 699 -11.97 -24.86 -14.07
CA VAL A 699 -11.98 -23.40 -14.12
C VAL A 699 -12.74 -22.91 -12.90
N THR A 700 -12.05 -22.14 -12.07
CA THR A 700 -12.65 -21.42 -10.96
C THR A 700 -13.12 -20.05 -11.44
N ASP A 701 -14.29 -19.60 -11.00
CA ASP A 701 -14.82 -18.28 -11.31
C ASP A 701 -15.53 -17.67 -10.09
N LEU A 702 -15.40 -16.37 -9.88
CA LEU A 702 -16.12 -15.66 -8.82
C LEU A 702 -17.60 -15.56 -9.18
N GLU A 703 -18.48 -15.90 -8.23
CA GLU A 703 -19.91 -15.82 -8.42
C GLU A 703 -20.35 -14.43 -8.91
N PRO A 704 -21.28 -14.35 -9.89
CA PRO A 704 -21.75 -13.06 -10.40
C PRO A 704 -22.29 -12.17 -9.29
N VAL A 705 -21.74 -10.96 -9.20
CA VAL A 705 -22.06 -9.97 -8.17
C VAL A 705 -23.55 -9.59 -8.19
N GLU A 706 -24.21 -9.69 -9.35
CA GLU A 706 -25.65 -9.51 -9.49
C GLU A 706 -26.44 -10.40 -8.54
N ARG A 707 -26.01 -11.66 -8.35
CA ARG A 707 -26.67 -12.59 -7.45
C ARG A 707 -26.50 -12.18 -5.98
N LYS A 708 -25.29 -11.75 -5.59
CA LYS A 708 -25.02 -11.24 -4.23
C LYS A 708 -25.88 -10.02 -3.93
N ILE A 709 -26.00 -9.12 -4.89
CA ILE A 709 -26.83 -7.92 -4.80
C ILE A 709 -28.30 -8.27 -4.61
N GLU A 710 -28.83 -9.25 -5.32
CA GLU A 710 -30.21 -9.70 -5.12
C GLU A 710 -30.44 -10.27 -3.71
N VAL A 711 -29.48 -11.05 -3.20
CA VAL A 711 -29.53 -11.59 -1.83
C VAL A 711 -29.47 -10.46 -0.80
N GLU A 712 -28.53 -9.52 -0.93
CA GLU A 712 -28.39 -8.39 -0.02
C GLU A 712 -29.61 -7.46 -0.06
N LYS A 713 -30.16 -7.18 -1.26
CA LYS A 713 -31.45 -6.47 -1.41
C LYS A 713 -32.55 -7.18 -0.64
N GLY A 714 -32.66 -8.51 -0.76
CA GLY A 714 -33.65 -9.30 -0.03
C GLY A 714 -33.51 -9.12 1.49
N LEU A 715 -32.28 -9.25 1.99
CA LEU A 715 -31.96 -9.15 3.42
C LEU A 715 -32.25 -7.75 3.99
N ILE A 716 -31.84 -6.69 3.27
CA ILE A 716 -32.10 -5.31 3.69
C ILE A 716 -33.60 -5.00 3.70
N ASN A 717 -34.34 -5.46 2.68
CA ASN A 717 -35.79 -5.26 2.63
C ASN A 717 -36.51 -5.99 3.78
N GLU A 718 -36.04 -7.17 4.18
CA GLU A 718 -36.57 -7.88 5.35
C GLU A 718 -36.30 -7.09 6.64
N LYS A 719 -35.07 -6.61 6.84
CA LYS A 719 -34.71 -5.79 8.01
C LYS A 719 -35.53 -4.49 8.07
N LEU A 720 -35.65 -3.77 6.96
CA LEU A 720 -36.48 -2.56 6.87
C LEU A 720 -37.94 -2.84 7.26
N LYS A 721 -38.51 -3.93 6.73
CA LYS A 721 -39.87 -4.35 7.06
C LYS A 721 -40.02 -4.65 8.55
N ASN A 722 -39.05 -5.31 9.18
CA ASN A 722 -39.08 -5.62 10.61
C ASN A 722 -39.06 -4.35 11.46
N VAL A 723 -38.14 -3.42 11.17
CA VAL A 723 -38.05 -2.12 11.88
C VAL A 723 -39.35 -1.33 11.71
N GLU A 724 -39.87 -1.21 10.48
CA GLU A 724 -41.10 -0.46 10.19
C GLU A 724 -42.35 -1.04 10.87
N ASN A 725 -42.48 -2.37 10.91
CA ASN A 725 -43.62 -3.03 11.57
C ASN A 725 -43.60 -2.83 13.09
N LEU A 726 -42.42 -2.87 13.71
CA LEU A 726 -42.29 -2.71 15.16
C LEU A 726 -42.46 -1.26 15.62
N MET A 727 -42.26 -0.30 14.72
CA MET A 727 -42.57 1.11 14.96
C MET A 727 -44.06 1.46 14.80
N ARG A 728 -44.94 0.55 14.35
CA ARG A 728 -46.36 0.84 14.07
C ARG A 728 -47.35 -0.26 14.54
N PRO A 729 -48.14 -0.04 15.62
CA PRO A 729 -48.08 1.06 16.59
C PRO A 729 -46.96 0.85 17.63
N VAL A 730 -46.39 1.94 18.13
CA VAL A 730 -45.40 1.89 19.22
C VAL A 730 -46.08 1.31 20.47
N THR A 731 -45.63 0.13 20.90
CA THR A 731 -46.07 -0.51 22.13
C THR A 731 -44.84 -0.89 22.95
N VAL A 732 -44.98 -0.99 24.28
CA VAL A 732 -43.88 -1.47 25.15
C VAL A 732 -43.35 -2.84 24.71
N ALA A 733 -44.26 -3.72 24.25
CA ALA A 733 -43.89 -5.03 23.69
C ALA A 733 -43.16 -4.92 22.33
N GLY A 734 -43.47 -3.90 21.52
CA GLY A 734 -42.77 -3.60 20.27
C GLY A 734 -41.38 -3.00 20.50
N LEU A 735 -41.24 -2.12 21.49
CA LEU A 735 -39.96 -1.52 21.91
C LEU A 735 -38.98 -2.58 22.41
N ASN A 736 -39.43 -3.52 23.25
CA ASN A 736 -38.59 -4.63 23.69
C ASN A 736 -38.15 -5.56 22.54
N LYS A 737 -38.93 -5.60 21.44
CA LYS A 737 -38.57 -6.35 20.23
C LYS A 737 -37.69 -5.57 19.26
N LEU A 738 -37.57 -4.24 19.41
CA LEU A 738 -36.62 -3.42 18.67
C LEU A 738 -35.19 -3.65 19.18
N ILE A 739 -35.02 -3.88 20.48
CA ILE A 739 -33.69 -4.00 21.11
C ILE A 739 -32.75 -4.98 20.38
N PRO A 740 -33.13 -6.23 20.04
CA PRO A 740 -32.23 -7.14 19.32
C PRO A 740 -31.91 -6.66 17.89
N ILE A 741 -32.86 -5.99 17.24
CA ILE A 741 -32.72 -5.51 15.85
C ILE A 741 -31.83 -4.27 15.80
N VAL A 742 -31.99 -3.38 16.78
CA VAL A 742 -31.17 -2.19 16.97
C VAL A 742 -29.76 -2.60 17.42
N HIS A 743 -29.63 -3.64 18.26
CA HIS A 743 -28.33 -4.24 18.61
C HIS A 743 -27.64 -4.96 17.44
N GLU A 744 -28.37 -5.30 16.36
CA GLU A 744 -27.75 -5.75 15.10
C GLU A 744 -27.22 -4.59 14.25
N ASP A 745 -27.42 -3.33 14.65
CA ASP A 745 -26.74 -2.18 14.05
C ASP A 745 -25.30 -2.12 14.58
N PRO A 746 -24.28 -2.41 13.75
CA PRO A 746 -22.89 -2.32 14.17
C PRO A 746 -22.44 -0.91 14.57
N GLY A 747 -23.20 0.13 14.21
CA GLY A 747 -22.96 1.51 14.66
C GLY A 747 -23.58 1.86 16.02
N ILE A 748 -24.14 0.90 16.76
CA ILE A 748 -24.73 1.11 18.08
C ILE A 748 -23.82 0.47 19.14
N SER A 749 -23.17 1.31 19.94
CA SER A 749 -22.19 0.90 20.97
C SER A 749 -22.81 0.37 22.26
N TYR A 750 -24.14 0.38 22.38
CA TYR A 750 -24.83 -0.03 23.59
C TYR A 750 -24.96 -1.55 23.68
N VAL A 751 -24.54 -2.13 24.79
CA VAL A 751 -24.81 -3.54 25.07
C VAL A 751 -26.30 -3.73 25.32
N LYS A 752 -26.82 -4.92 25.02
CA LYS A 752 -28.27 -5.22 25.12
C LYS A 752 -28.92 -4.77 26.44
N SER A 753 -28.23 -4.92 27.57
CA SER A 753 -28.74 -4.51 28.89
C SER A 753 -28.89 -3.00 29.07
N GLU A 754 -28.11 -2.19 28.34
CA GLU A 754 -28.22 -0.73 28.32
C GLU A 754 -29.44 -0.31 27.49
N LEU A 755 -29.63 -0.94 26.32
CA LEU A 755 -30.81 -0.73 25.48
C LEU A 755 -32.12 -1.07 26.23
N GLU A 756 -32.12 -2.11 27.06
CA GLU A 756 -33.26 -2.50 27.90
C GLU A 756 -33.62 -1.47 28.99
N GLN A 757 -32.69 -0.57 29.35
CA GLN A 757 -32.87 0.47 30.36
C GLN A 757 -33.16 1.85 29.77
N MET A 758 -33.12 2.00 28.44
CA MET A 758 -33.34 3.28 27.77
C MET A 758 -34.80 3.72 27.79
N GLU A 759 -34.98 5.05 27.81
CA GLU A 759 -36.30 5.64 27.62
C GLU A 759 -36.85 5.29 26.22
N PRO A 760 -38.17 5.00 26.10
CA PRO A 760 -38.82 4.65 24.84
C PRO A 760 -38.52 5.58 23.66
N GLU A 761 -38.40 6.88 23.93
CA GLU A 761 -38.15 7.91 22.91
C GLU A 761 -36.75 7.76 22.28
N THR A 762 -35.72 7.46 23.09
CA THR A 762 -34.36 7.22 22.63
C THR A 762 -34.27 5.95 21.77
N LEU A 763 -34.95 4.88 22.19
CA LEU A 763 -35.06 3.63 21.42
C LEU A 763 -35.73 3.84 20.06
N ILE A 764 -36.74 4.71 19.99
CA ILE A 764 -37.39 5.08 18.72
C ILE A 764 -36.42 5.85 17.82
N GLN A 765 -35.64 6.78 18.39
CA GLN A 765 -34.66 7.54 17.62
C GLN A 765 -33.57 6.63 17.04
N LEU A 766 -32.99 5.74 17.84
CA LEU A 766 -32.01 4.75 17.36
C LEU A 766 -32.59 3.84 16.27
N ALA A 767 -33.85 3.41 16.41
CA ALA A 767 -34.52 2.62 15.39
C ALA A 767 -34.76 3.40 14.08
N GLN A 768 -35.00 4.72 14.16
CA GLN A 768 -35.11 5.59 12.98
C GLN A 768 -33.76 5.76 12.28
N GLU A 769 -32.70 6.01 13.05
CA GLU A 769 -31.34 6.09 12.52
C GLU A 769 -30.93 4.79 11.83
N TYR A 770 -31.21 3.63 12.45
CA TYR A 770 -30.96 2.33 11.84
C TYR A 770 -31.77 2.12 10.55
N ARG A 771 -33.05 2.52 10.54
CA ARG A 771 -33.88 2.48 9.33
C ARG A 771 -33.30 3.33 8.21
N ASP A 772 -32.87 4.55 8.51
CA ASP A 772 -32.32 5.47 7.52
C ASP A 772 -30.99 4.95 6.97
N LYS A 773 -30.13 4.36 7.81
CA LYS A 773 -28.94 3.61 7.38
C LYS A 773 -29.28 2.47 6.42
N LEU A 774 -30.28 1.64 6.76
CA LEU A 774 -30.73 0.54 5.90
C LEU A 774 -31.30 1.05 4.56
N GLN A 775 -32.03 2.17 4.55
CA GLN A 775 -32.53 2.79 3.31
C GLN A 775 -31.39 3.33 2.44
N LYS A 776 -30.40 4.00 3.05
CA LYS A 776 -29.19 4.46 2.35
C LYS A 776 -28.45 3.27 1.74
N ARG A 777 -28.26 2.19 2.50
CA ARG A 777 -27.65 0.94 2.04
C ARG A 777 -28.45 0.31 0.89
N LEU A 778 -29.78 0.24 1.00
CA LEU A 778 -30.63 -0.28 -0.07
C LEU A 778 -30.47 0.51 -1.36
N LYS A 779 -30.42 1.85 -1.28
CA LYS A 779 -30.22 2.72 -2.43
C LYS A 779 -28.85 2.49 -3.08
N ALA A 780 -27.78 2.37 -2.28
CA ALA A 780 -26.43 2.08 -2.77
C ALA A 780 -26.34 0.71 -3.48
N VAL A 781 -26.95 -0.33 -2.89
CA VAL A 781 -27.02 -1.67 -3.50
C VAL A 781 -27.87 -1.67 -4.78
N GLN A 782 -28.87 -0.79 -4.86
CA GLN A 782 -29.71 -0.62 -6.07
C GLN A 782 -29.02 0.16 -7.20
N SER A 783 -28.11 1.08 -6.87
CA SER A 783 -27.34 1.85 -7.85
C SER A 783 -26.22 1.05 -8.51
N PHE A 784 -25.84 -0.10 -7.98
CA PHE A 784 -24.81 -0.93 -8.60
C PHE A 784 -25.16 -1.32 -10.04
N ARG A 785 -24.16 -1.23 -10.93
CA ARG A 785 -24.18 -1.80 -12.27
C ARG A 785 -22.88 -2.52 -12.59
N LYS A 786 -23.00 -3.64 -13.31
CA LYS A 786 -21.88 -4.47 -13.74
C LYS A 786 -20.95 -3.69 -14.66
N ILE A 787 -19.66 -3.74 -14.36
CA ILE A 787 -18.61 -3.12 -15.16
C ILE A 787 -18.42 -3.94 -16.43
N LYS A 788 -18.43 -3.27 -17.56
CA LYS A 788 -17.98 -3.85 -18.82
C LYS A 788 -16.52 -3.45 -19.04
N VAL A 789 -15.78 -4.34 -19.69
CA VAL A 789 -14.37 -4.14 -19.99
C VAL A 789 -14.23 -4.19 -21.49
N THR A 790 -13.88 -3.06 -22.08
CA THR A 790 -13.51 -2.97 -23.49
C THR A 790 -12.01 -2.77 -23.58
N ARG A 791 -11.31 -3.73 -24.18
CA ARG A 791 -9.87 -3.56 -24.48
C ARG A 791 -9.71 -2.73 -25.74
N LYS A 792 -8.79 -1.77 -25.74
CA LYS A 792 -8.42 -1.09 -26.98
C LYS A 792 -7.74 -2.10 -27.91
N LEU A 793 -8.05 -2.02 -29.21
CA LEU A 793 -7.42 -2.87 -30.21
C LEU A 793 -5.90 -2.64 -30.17
N GLY A 794 -5.12 -3.70 -29.88
CA GLY A 794 -3.66 -3.65 -29.76
C GLY A 794 -3.11 -3.54 -28.33
N GLU A 795 -3.98 -3.33 -27.33
CA GLU A 795 -3.58 -3.24 -25.93
C GLU A 795 -3.23 -4.62 -25.35
N VAL A 796 -1.98 -4.79 -24.92
CA VAL A 796 -1.52 -5.99 -24.20
C VAL A 796 -1.43 -5.67 -22.71
N PRO A 797 -2.13 -6.44 -21.84
CA PRO A 797 -2.06 -6.24 -20.39
C PRO A 797 -0.60 -6.20 -19.92
N ARG A 798 -0.28 -5.38 -18.92
CA ARG A 798 1.04 -5.37 -18.25
C ARG A 798 1.58 -6.79 -18.10
N SER A 799 0.80 -7.65 -17.47
CA SER A 799 1.23 -9.01 -17.15
C SER A 799 1.24 -10.02 -18.27
N GLY A 800 0.94 -9.65 -19.52
CA GLY A 800 0.87 -10.63 -20.60
C GLY A 800 -0.14 -11.77 -20.32
N ARG A 801 -1.07 -11.59 -19.38
CA ARG A 801 -2.20 -12.48 -19.03
C ARG A 801 -3.05 -12.73 -20.29
N ARG A 802 -2.56 -13.63 -21.15
CA ARG A 802 -3.38 -14.37 -22.10
C ARG A 802 -3.87 -15.57 -21.32
N ILE A 803 -5.15 -15.56 -20.93
CA ILE A 803 -5.80 -16.77 -20.41
C ILE A 803 -5.78 -17.78 -21.57
N ARG A 804 -4.73 -18.61 -21.62
CA ARG A 804 -4.70 -19.79 -22.46
C ARG A 804 -5.03 -20.95 -21.53
N PHE A 805 -6.27 -21.41 -21.63
CA PHE A 805 -6.70 -22.70 -21.11
C PHE A 805 -5.94 -23.83 -21.81
#